data_AF-A0A358C2H5-F1
#
_entry.id   AF-A0A358C2H5-F1
#
_cell.length_a   1.000
_cell.length_b   1.000
_cell.length_c   1.000
_cell.angle_alpha   90.00
_cell.angle_beta   90.00
_cell.angle_gamma   90.00
#
_symmetry.space_group_name_H-M   'P 1'
#
loop_
_entity.id
_entity.type
_entity.pdbx_description
1 polymer ?
#
loop_
_entity_poly.entity_id
_entity_poly.type
_entity_poly.pdbx_seq_one_letter_code
_entity_poly.pdbx_strand_id
1 'polypeptide(L)'
;AVIVEYASGFALGSVAFGDVDLAVDDDNACDGPWGDKTLAASAAAGTWGAFVAGQLVTLTAPTNAAVGEIPAGRCMQIQIGTNASSGVNQITNPGTTTSYEVDVYGTFGDHALYAVGITGTSGIPITAVVSSGGGPIFPSPVGDTVGPVISNVLVSNITATTATITWSTDEPASRTLSHGTTTAYASGDFTDNAYRTSHSQNVTGLLEDTDYHFQILATDNSGNATTSGDFTFSTLDVTSPVLAVSVINVTETTADVIWTSDESTTGTVTVTSVGSFPDATLSTAHAQSLEDLAPATTYTVTVAAQDTSANTATANTTFTTLADLSPSNPMSFTATPGDALVTLNWVNPTETDFSGVMLVVRTDRFPEDAADGTLIYTGMDTSYVHTGLTNGQVYYYTLFATDASRQISSGATASATPVGAEDTTVLPIDTTPIAPPIVVPPGDTTVLPPDTVPTVPPVVVPTLPIEDTVPPLVPTVLIPTSEVRFSVARDAIVLQADSGAVDVLGGRPLAVSLNLTNVPAEIASVQLELSNGSFLMNPEAVLVSGMDTSLVAIENESLYVARVMTPTESGNLVIRINDVAGATQTITYQLIVRGDGSVVDRATGAYLAGANVSLYERLSDWQLWNAAPFAQANPVEVSGSYAWYVPNGTYRVHVLKEGYSTVDTVALRIEDNIVNIPLELITLLPPMGEMIQDGVPPLSAVTQQAVQAMTILQQNPGVISVSRYATPVVAVAAAATVGIVLASLNGLPFLQYLFTAPLLLYKRRRRKQWGVVYDSLRKIPVDLAIVRLLDGQSMRVLKSQVTDNQGRYLFIVKPGNYRLQVSKDGFTYPTSILAGLKRDGDYLDLYHGEPISVVEADAVIAANIPLDPADEGVKTPAKIRLERLVRRFMYVLSLTGLIVAFMVALLHPTIWTVVVAVIQTLSFIFFVRMAIPARPTSWGIVYDQKTHRPLLNAIVRIFDPTYNKLLETQLTDSRGRYAFLVGPSDYYTTYEKDGYIKLEVRPIDRTDTKEASYVSIDVGLNKNK
;
A
#
# COMPACT_ATOMS: atom_id res chain seq x y z
N ALA A 1 -7.81 74.17 -0.52
CA ALA A 1 -6.55 73.43 -0.64
C ALA A 1 -6.87 71.96 -0.78
N VAL A 2 -5.99 71.21 -1.45
CA VAL A 2 -5.98 69.73 -1.49
C VAL A 2 -4.76 69.27 -0.71
N ILE A 3 -4.89 68.19 0.04
CA ILE A 3 -3.85 67.61 0.89
C ILE A 3 -3.75 66.12 0.52
N VAL A 4 -2.53 65.63 0.34
CA VAL A 4 -2.20 64.21 0.19
C VAL A 4 -1.38 63.79 1.40
N GLU A 5 -1.86 62.82 2.16
CA GLU A 5 -1.29 62.33 3.41
C GLU A 5 -0.91 60.84 3.28
N TYR A 6 0.38 60.54 3.44
CA TYR A 6 0.92 59.18 3.28
C TYR A 6 1.02 58.47 4.64
N ALA A 7 0.57 57.20 4.72
CA ALA A 7 0.68 56.41 5.96
C ALA A 7 2.13 56.25 6.47
N SER A 8 2.27 55.98 7.77
CA SER A 8 3.53 55.91 8.49
C SER A 8 4.46 54.81 7.96
N GLY A 9 5.45 55.21 7.16
CA GLY A 9 6.40 54.31 6.50
C GLY A 9 6.96 54.89 5.19
N PHE A 10 6.17 55.69 4.46
CA PHE A 10 6.66 56.42 3.29
C PHE A 10 7.58 57.57 3.71
N ALA A 11 8.73 57.69 3.04
CA ALA A 11 9.68 58.78 3.27
C ALA A 11 9.72 59.74 2.06
N LEU A 12 9.17 60.94 2.25
CA LEU A 12 9.11 62.03 1.26
C LEU A 12 10.36 62.96 1.34
N GLY A 13 11.38 62.60 2.13
CA GLY A 13 12.34 63.52 2.76
C GLY A 13 13.26 64.37 1.87
N SER A 14 13.20 64.26 0.54
CA SER A 14 13.86 65.19 -0.39
C SER A 14 12.92 65.79 -1.45
N VAL A 15 11.65 65.41 -1.48
CA VAL A 15 10.63 65.90 -2.42
C VAL A 15 10.26 67.35 -2.07
N ALA A 16 10.42 68.26 -3.03
CA ALA A 16 10.10 69.67 -2.90
C ALA A 16 8.96 70.10 -3.85
N PHE A 17 8.60 71.39 -3.86
CA PHE A 17 7.54 71.92 -4.73
C PHE A 17 7.82 71.77 -6.25
N GLY A 18 9.10 71.60 -6.64
CA GLY A 18 9.51 71.33 -8.02
C GLY A 18 9.59 69.83 -8.35
N ASP A 19 9.23 68.96 -7.41
CA ASP A 19 9.01 67.53 -7.61
C ASP A 19 7.50 67.20 -7.57
N VAL A 20 6.65 68.19 -7.84
CA VAL A 20 5.19 68.06 -7.84
C VAL A 20 4.63 68.86 -9.02
N ASP A 21 3.88 68.19 -9.89
CA ASP A 21 3.08 68.84 -10.95
C ASP A 21 1.59 68.65 -10.68
N LEU A 22 0.79 69.62 -11.12
CA LEU A 22 -0.68 69.62 -11.03
C LEU A 22 -1.25 69.97 -12.41
N ALA A 23 -2.03 69.05 -12.97
CA ALA A 23 -2.81 69.31 -14.17
C ALA A 23 -4.31 69.11 -13.89
N VAL A 24 -5.16 69.72 -14.71
CA VAL A 24 -6.62 69.60 -14.62
C VAL A 24 -7.15 69.25 -16.00
N ASP A 25 -8.09 68.32 -16.05
CA ASP A 25 -8.72 67.84 -17.27
C ASP A 25 -9.47 68.94 -18.03
N ASP A 26 -9.51 68.86 -19.37
CA ASP A 26 -10.07 69.89 -20.24
C ASP A 26 -11.54 69.68 -20.62
N ASP A 27 -12.14 68.50 -20.43
CA ASP A 27 -13.55 68.22 -20.80
C ASP A 27 -14.43 67.45 -19.79
N ASN A 28 -13.87 66.91 -18.69
CA ASN A 28 -14.48 66.02 -17.69
C ASN A 28 -14.54 64.52 -18.08
N ALA A 29 -13.90 64.09 -19.16
CA ALA A 29 -13.78 62.66 -19.49
C ALA A 29 -12.67 61.95 -18.69
N CYS A 30 -11.69 62.71 -18.16
CA CYS A 30 -10.63 62.24 -17.27
C CYS A 30 -9.64 61.21 -17.87
N ASP A 31 -9.64 61.04 -19.18
CA ASP A 31 -8.66 60.30 -19.99
C ASP A 31 -7.61 61.24 -20.62
N GLY A 32 -7.97 62.51 -20.86
CA GLY A 32 -7.09 63.60 -21.28
C GLY A 32 -7.39 64.13 -22.68
N PRO A 33 -6.97 65.36 -23.03
CA PRO A 33 -5.74 66.02 -22.58
C PRO A 33 -5.84 66.78 -21.25
N TRP A 34 -4.68 66.93 -20.60
CA TRP A 34 -4.53 67.56 -19.30
C TRP A 34 -3.91 68.95 -19.42
N GLY A 35 -4.51 69.95 -18.77
CA GLY A 35 -4.04 71.34 -18.76
C GLY A 35 -3.27 71.69 -17.47
N ASP A 36 -1.95 71.74 -17.57
CA ASP A 36 -1.01 72.05 -16.47
C ASP A 36 -1.32 73.38 -15.74
N LYS A 37 -1.05 73.41 -14.43
CA LYS A 37 -1.18 74.58 -13.56
C LYS A 37 0.18 75.02 -13.02
N THR A 38 0.49 76.30 -13.14
CA THR A 38 1.74 76.87 -12.63
C THR A 38 1.82 76.76 -11.10
N LEU A 39 2.88 76.12 -10.61
CA LEU A 39 3.16 75.88 -9.19
C LEU A 39 4.35 76.70 -8.68
N ALA A 40 4.36 76.97 -7.37
CA ALA A 40 5.46 77.58 -6.63
C ALA A 40 5.45 77.12 -5.15
N ALA A 41 6.52 77.41 -4.40
CA ALA A 41 6.63 77.09 -2.97
C ALA A 41 5.58 77.77 -2.06
N SER A 42 4.84 78.75 -2.58
CA SER A 42 3.77 79.47 -1.88
C SER A 42 2.77 80.00 -2.90
N ALA A 43 1.47 79.94 -2.59
CA ALA A 43 0.43 80.44 -3.49
C ALA A 43 0.55 81.96 -3.74
N ALA A 44 0.27 82.39 -4.96
CA ALA A 44 0.31 83.78 -5.39
C ALA A 44 -0.84 84.06 -6.38
N ALA A 45 -0.90 85.27 -6.93
CA ALA A 45 -1.92 85.59 -7.94
C ALA A 45 -1.63 84.82 -9.25
N GLY A 46 -2.54 83.93 -9.66
CA GLY A 46 -2.39 83.05 -10.82
C GLY A 46 -1.44 81.85 -10.64
N THR A 47 -0.94 81.58 -9.43
CA THR A 47 0.02 80.50 -9.16
C THR A 47 -0.40 79.68 -7.95
N TRP A 48 -0.47 78.36 -8.11
CA TRP A 48 -0.76 77.41 -7.03
C TRP A 48 0.46 77.26 -6.11
N GLY A 49 0.22 77.10 -4.81
CA GLY A 49 1.26 76.84 -3.81
C GLY A 49 1.38 75.35 -3.50
N ALA A 50 2.51 74.72 -3.81
CA ALA A 50 2.84 73.37 -3.36
C ALA A 50 3.80 73.41 -2.18
N PHE A 51 3.47 72.69 -1.11
CA PHE A 51 4.28 72.60 0.11
C PHE A 51 4.32 71.15 0.61
N VAL A 52 5.52 70.64 0.89
CA VAL A 52 5.75 69.25 1.35
C VAL A 52 6.32 69.31 2.77
N ALA A 53 5.68 68.61 3.72
CA ALA A 53 6.13 68.57 5.11
C ALA A 53 5.74 67.26 5.82
N GLY A 54 6.74 66.55 6.35
CA GLY A 54 6.53 65.27 7.03
C GLY A 54 6.01 64.22 6.05
N GLN A 55 4.73 63.88 6.17
CA GLN A 55 4.02 62.96 5.27
C GLN A 55 2.90 63.64 4.45
N LEU A 56 2.83 64.98 4.50
CA LEU A 56 1.82 65.79 3.83
C LEU A 56 2.38 66.48 2.58
N VAL A 57 1.62 66.44 1.48
CA VAL A 57 1.78 67.30 0.30
C VAL A 57 0.54 68.16 0.18
N THR A 58 0.68 69.48 0.36
CA THR A 58 -0.42 70.44 0.41
C THR A 58 -0.40 71.36 -0.81
N LEU A 59 -1.47 71.31 -1.60
CA LEU A 59 -1.72 72.17 -2.76
C LEU A 59 -2.74 73.28 -2.41
N THR A 60 -2.27 74.52 -2.42
CA THR A 60 -3.06 75.72 -2.09
C THR A 60 -3.40 76.49 -3.36
N ALA A 61 -4.69 76.82 -3.53
CA ALA A 61 -5.17 77.57 -4.69
C ALA A 61 -4.58 79.00 -4.75
N PRO A 62 -4.49 79.62 -5.94
CA PRO A 62 -4.02 80.99 -6.12
C PRO A 62 -4.70 82.01 -5.18
N THR A 63 -3.97 83.05 -4.77
CA THR A 63 -4.50 84.05 -3.81
C THR A 63 -5.60 84.94 -4.38
N ASN A 64 -5.85 84.85 -5.69
CA ASN A 64 -6.92 85.50 -6.44
C ASN A 64 -7.91 84.50 -7.06
N ALA A 65 -7.86 83.22 -6.67
CA ALA A 65 -8.67 82.15 -7.24
C ALA A 65 -10.17 82.47 -7.15
N ALA A 66 -10.90 82.20 -8.24
CA ALA A 66 -12.35 82.35 -8.24
C ALA A 66 -13.03 81.20 -7.48
N VAL A 67 -14.28 81.41 -7.06
CA VAL A 67 -15.13 80.28 -6.62
C VAL A 67 -15.40 79.41 -7.85
N GLY A 68 -14.81 78.22 -7.89
CA GLY A 68 -14.78 77.35 -9.08
C GLY A 68 -13.53 77.49 -9.96
N GLU A 69 -12.40 77.99 -9.42
CA GLU A 69 -11.06 77.98 -10.07
C GLU A 69 -10.71 76.62 -10.71
N ILE A 70 -11.12 75.54 -10.05
CA ILE A 70 -11.31 74.22 -10.66
C ILE A 70 -12.83 73.99 -10.67
N PRO A 71 -13.48 73.94 -11.85
CA PRO A 71 -14.91 73.68 -11.95
C PRO A 71 -15.32 72.32 -11.38
N ALA A 72 -16.49 72.25 -10.76
CA ALA A 72 -17.09 70.96 -10.38
C ALA A 72 -17.29 70.07 -11.62
N GLY A 73 -17.02 68.77 -11.49
CA GLY A 73 -16.96 67.80 -12.57
C GLY A 73 -15.55 67.56 -13.14
N ARG A 74 -14.58 68.44 -12.88
CA ARG A 74 -13.21 68.31 -13.42
C ARG A 74 -12.37 67.31 -12.64
N CYS A 75 -11.68 66.42 -13.34
CA CYS A 75 -10.61 65.63 -12.75
C CYS A 75 -9.32 66.44 -12.58
N MET A 76 -8.61 66.16 -11.50
CA MET A 76 -7.28 66.69 -11.20
C MET A 76 -6.25 65.56 -11.27
N GLN A 77 -5.13 65.78 -11.96
CA GLN A 77 -3.99 64.89 -11.94
C GLN A 77 -2.86 65.53 -11.12
N ILE A 78 -2.38 64.82 -10.10
CA ILE A 78 -1.26 65.25 -9.27
C ILE A 78 -0.12 64.25 -9.49
N GLN A 79 0.99 64.71 -10.04
CA GLN A 79 2.19 63.88 -10.27
C GLN A 79 3.26 64.27 -9.25
N ILE A 80 3.91 63.29 -8.62
CA ILE A 80 4.89 63.52 -7.54
C ILE A 80 6.16 62.68 -7.77
N GLY A 81 7.30 63.29 -7.45
CA GLY A 81 8.63 62.74 -7.65
C GLY A 81 9.03 62.72 -9.13
N THR A 82 9.80 61.71 -9.54
CA THR A 82 10.25 61.50 -10.93
C THR A 82 9.13 61.22 -11.94
N ASN A 83 7.85 61.23 -11.52
CA ASN A 83 6.70 61.20 -12.41
C ASN A 83 6.25 62.60 -12.83
N ALA A 84 6.64 63.65 -12.10
CA ALA A 84 6.45 65.04 -12.51
C ALA A 84 7.48 65.42 -13.60
N SER A 85 7.07 66.25 -14.56
CA SER A 85 7.85 66.70 -15.71
C SER A 85 9.17 67.39 -15.37
N SER A 86 9.26 67.97 -14.18
CA SER A 86 10.46 68.65 -13.65
C SER A 86 11.08 67.98 -12.41
N GLY A 87 10.50 66.85 -11.95
CA GLY A 87 10.89 66.17 -10.71
C GLY A 87 12.19 65.38 -10.82
N VAL A 88 13.01 65.47 -9.77
CA VAL A 88 14.33 64.83 -9.65
C VAL A 88 14.41 63.90 -8.43
N ASN A 89 13.62 64.18 -7.39
CA ASN A 89 13.50 63.37 -6.18
C ASN A 89 12.40 62.32 -6.32
N GLN A 90 12.35 61.34 -5.40
CA GLN A 90 11.30 60.31 -5.38
C GLN A 90 10.85 60.02 -3.95
N ILE A 91 9.59 59.64 -3.78
CA ILE A 91 9.09 59.08 -2.51
C ILE A 91 9.72 57.69 -2.33
N THR A 92 10.23 57.41 -1.13
CA THR A 92 10.79 56.08 -0.81
C THR A 92 9.72 55.22 -0.11
N ASN A 93 9.53 54.00 -0.62
CA ASN A 93 8.56 53.03 -0.11
C ASN A 93 8.93 52.51 1.30
N PRO A 94 7.93 52.07 2.09
CA PRO A 94 8.16 51.29 3.31
C PRO A 94 8.96 50.01 3.05
N GLY A 95 9.76 49.58 4.03
CA GLY A 95 10.64 48.40 3.92
C GLY A 95 9.94 47.04 4.09
N THR A 96 8.62 47.02 4.25
CA THR A 96 7.81 45.82 4.52
C THR A 96 6.77 45.61 3.42
N THR A 97 6.64 44.38 2.94
CA THR A 97 5.74 44.02 1.83
C THR A 97 4.31 43.85 2.32
N THR A 98 3.59 44.96 2.45
CA THR A 98 2.19 45.05 2.88
C THR A 98 1.45 46.13 2.08
N SER A 99 0.13 46.21 2.21
CA SER A 99 -0.63 47.38 1.75
C SER A 99 -0.44 48.56 2.72
N TYR A 100 -0.44 49.78 2.18
CA TYR A 100 -0.38 51.04 2.93
C TYR A 100 -1.37 52.05 2.37
N GLU A 101 -2.02 52.82 3.24
CA GLU A 101 -3.00 53.81 2.80
C GLU A 101 -2.36 55.18 2.48
N VAL A 102 -2.96 55.88 1.52
CA VAL A 102 -2.71 57.28 1.20
C VAL A 102 -4.07 57.99 1.18
N ASP A 103 -4.22 59.02 1.98
CA ASP A 103 -5.45 59.81 2.12
C ASP A 103 -5.33 61.09 1.28
N VAL A 104 -6.36 61.41 0.49
CA VAL A 104 -6.44 62.62 -0.33
C VAL A 104 -7.70 63.39 0.05
N TYR A 105 -7.52 64.57 0.64
CA TYR A 105 -8.63 65.35 1.18
C TYR A 105 -8.55 66.85 0.86
N GLY A 106 -9.72 67.45 0.64
CA GLY A 106 -9.85 68.86 0.27
C GLY A 106 -10.54 69.70 1.34
N THR A 107 -10.18 70.99 1.42
CA THR A 107 -10.96 72.00 2.17
C THR A 107 -12.32 72.31 1.52
N PHE A 108 -12.78 71.46 0.60
CA PHE A 108 -14.01 71.57 -0.17
C PHE A 108 -15.06 70.52 0.24
N GLY A 109 -14.67 69.52 1.04
CA GLY A 109 -15.56 68.48 1.58
C GLY A 109 -15.29 67.08 1.03
N ASP A 110 -14.61 66.96 -0.11
CA ASP A 110 -14.23 65.68 -0.71
C ASP A 110 -13.02 65.04 0.01
N HIS A 111 -13.07 63.71 0.14
CA HIS A 111 -12.13 62.85 0.87
C HIS A 111 -12.04 61.49 0.17
N ALA A 112 -10.84 60.94 0.00
CA ALA A 112 -10.62 59.66 -0.67
C ALA A 112 -9.40 58.91 -0.11
N LEU A 113 -9.60 57.67 0.33
CA LEU A 113 -8.53 56.76 0.76
C LEU A 113 -8.12 55.83 -0.39
N TYR A 114 -6.82 55.67 -0.60
CA TYR A 114 -6.24 54.81 -1.62
C TYR A 114 -5.24 53.81 -1.02
N ALA A 115 -5.36 52.54 -1.40
CA ALA A 115 -4.51 51.45 -0.89
C ALA A 115 -3.35 51.12 -1.85
N VAL A 116 -2.12 51.30 -1.39
CA VAL A 116 -0.87 51.06 -2.12
C VAL A 116 -0.26 49.72 -1.70
N GLY A 117 -0.36 48.70 -2.56
CA GLY A 117 0.26 47.39 -2.34
C GLY A 117 1.77 47.38 -2.61
N ILE A 118 2.61 47.27 -1.58
CA ILE A 118 4.07 47.18 -1.73
C ILE A 118 4.49 45.72 -1.93
N THR A 119 4.71 45.30 -3.18
CA THR A 119 5.15 43.95 -3.54
C THR A 119 6.68 43.80 -3.69
N GLY A 120 7.43 44.90 -3.68
CA GLY A 120 8.88 44.92 -3.81
C GLY A 120 9.49 46.32 -3.64
N THR A 121 10.83 46.40 -3.65
CA THR A 121 11.58 47.65 -3.44
C THR A 121 11.83 48.48 -4.70
N SER A 122 11.47 47.98 -5.88
CA SER A 122 11.51 48.70 -7.15
C SER A 122 10.14 49.32 -7.45
N GLY A 123 10.10 50.65 -7.63
CA GLY A 123 8.86 51.42 -7.76
C GLY A 123 8.01 51.05 -8.98
N ILE A 124 6.69 51.13 -8.80
CA ILE A 124 5.66 50.95 -9.84
C ILE A 124 4.91 52.28 -9.95
N PRO A 125 4.69 52.84 -11.16
CA PRO A 125 3.86 54.03 -11.33
C PRO A 125 2.39 53.67 -11.10
N ILE A 126 1.68 54.49 -10.33
CA ILE A 126 0.25 54.35 -10.04
C ILE A 126 -0.48 55.56 -10.63
N THR A 127 -1.54 55.31 -11.39
CA THR A 127 -2.43 56.34 -11.93
C THR A 127 -3.83 56.14 -11.35
N ALA A 128 -4.45 57.22 -10.87
CA ALA A 128 -5.81 57.21 -10.34
C ALA A 128 -6.60 58.40 -10.91
N VAL A 129 -7.93 58.26 -10.94
CA VAL A 129 -8.88 59.25 -11.46
C VAL A 129 -9.98 59.45 -10.41
N VAL A 130 -10.40 60.69 -10.18
CA VAL A 130 -11.41 61.05 -9.18
C VAL A 130 -12.50 61.90 -9.83
N SER A 131 -13.69 61.33 -10.02
CA SER A 131 -14.89 62.06 -10.43
C SER A 131 -15.55 62.73 -9.22
N SER A 132 -16.10 63.93 -9.42
CA SER A 132 -16.52 64.79 -8.30
C SER A 132 -17.96 64.57 -7.82
N GLY A 133 -18.15 64.61 -6.50
CA GLY A 133 -19.36 65.20 -5.89
C GLY A 133 -20.41 64.22 -5.34
N GLY A 134 -20.38 64.04 -4.02
CA GLY A 134 -21.55 63.62 -3.22
C GLY A 134 -21.85 62.12 -3.21
N GLY A 135 -21.19 61.38 -2.32
CA GLY A 135 -21.52 59.97 -2.07
C GLY A 135 -22.67 59.76 -1.07
N PRO A 136 -23.07 58.49 -0.83
CA PRO A 136 -22.69 57.30 -1.57
C PRO A 136 -23.86 56.78 -2.43
N ILE A 137 -23.73 56.88 -3.75
CA ILE A 137 -24.42 55.98 -4.67
C ILE A 137 -23.34 55.30 -5.50
N PHE A 138 -22.89 54.14 -5.05
CA PHE A 138 -22.02 53.29 -5.85
C PHE A 138 -22.89 52.58 -6.90
N PRO A 139 -22.70 52.80 -8.21
CA PRO A 139 -22.14 51.72 -8.99
C PRO A 139 -20.74 51.49 -8.41
N SER A 140 -20.49 50.32 -7.83
CA SER A 140 -19.12 49.99 -7.43
C SER A 140 -18.22 50.10 -8.68
N PRO A 141 -16.94 50.46 -8.56
CA PRO A 141 -15.98 49.86 -9.50
C PRO A 141 -16.26 48.37 -9.40
N VAL A 142 -16.65 47.72 -10.50
CA VAL A 142 -17.27 46.38 -10.46
C VAL A 142 -16.42 45.54 -9.53
N GLY A 143 -16.99 45.12 -8.40
CA GLY A 143 -16.22 44.40 -7.42
C GLY A 143 -15.64 43.16 -8.09
N ASP A 144 -14.75 42.47 -7.40
CA ASP A 144 -14.96 41.04 -7.54
C ASP A 144 -16.41 40.74 -7.09
N THR A 145 -17.13 40.03 -7.96
CA THR A 145 -18.50 39.54 -7.76
C THR A 145 -18.61 38.07 -8.19
N VAL A 146 -17.47 37.41 -8.42
CA VAL A 146 -17.33 36.07 -8.98
C VAL A 146 -16.48 35.28 -8.01
N GLY A 147 -17.13 34.64 -7.04
CA GLY A 147 -16.40 33.95 -5.97
C GLY A 147 -15.36 32.94 -6.48
N PRO A 148 -14.28 32.71 -5.71
CA PRO A 148 -13.06 32.06 -6.16
C PRO A 148 -13.29 30.65 -6.74
N VAL A 149 -12.66 30.32 -7.86
CA VAL A 149 -12.82 29.03 -8.54
C VAL A 149 -11.97 27.96 -7.84
N ILE A 150 -12.64 27.16 -7.01
CA ILE A 150 -12.05 26.00 -6.34
C ILE A 150 -11.63 24.95 -7.38
N SER A 151 -10.35 24.60 -7.39
CA SER A 151 -9.75 23.67 -8.35
C SER A 151 -8.73 22.74 -7.68
N ASN A 152 -8.31 21.68 -8.39
CA ASN A 152 -7.26 20.76 -7.95
C ASN A 152 -7.50 20.15 -6.55
N VAL A 153 -8.77 19.86 -6.22
CA VAL A 153 -9.15 19.22 -4.95
C VAL A 153 -8.64 17.77 -4.95
N LEU A 154 -7.81 17.43 -3.98
CA LEU A 154 -7.13 16.15 -3.85
C LEU A 154 -7.10 15.73 -2.37
N VAL A 155 -7.33 14.44 -2.12
CA VAL A 155 -7.16 13.84 -0.79
C VAL A 155 -5.90 12.97 -0.79
N SER A 156 -5.07 13.11 0.24
CA SER A 156 -3.75 12.50 0.36
C SER A 156 -3.45 12.13 1.81
N ASN A 157 -2.40 11.33 2.05
CA ASN A 157 -2.00 10.89 3.40
C ASN A 157 -3.15 10.32 4.25
N ILE A 158 -4.07 9.60 3.59
CA ILE A 158 -5.20 8.94 4.27
C ILE A 158 -4.64 7.86 5.20
N THR A 159 -5.13 7.84 6.43
CA THR A 159 -4.89 6.80 7.43
C THR A 159 -6.23 6.36 8.04
N ALA A 160 -6.18 5.51 9.06
CA ALA A 160 -7.36 5.14 9.85
C ALA A 160 -8.03 6.31 10.58
N THR A 161 -7.31 7.40 10.87
CA THR A 161 -7.83 8.51 11.71
C THR A 161 -7.56 9.91 11.16
N THR A 162 -6.92 10.02 9.99
CA THR A 162 -6.50 11.30 9.38
C THR A 162 -6.60 11.29 7.86
N ALA A 163 -6.81 12.46 7.26
CA ALA A 163 -6.61 12.69 5.82
C ALA A 163 -6.13 14.13 5.56
N THR A 164 -5.19 14.31 4.62
CA THR A 164 -4.73 15.62 4.17
C THR A 164 -5.44 16.00 2.86
N ILE A 165 -6.35 16.97 2.96
CA ILE A 165 -7.09 17.52 1.83
C ILE A 165 -6.35 18.77 1.33
N THR A 166 -6.08 18.84 0.03
CA THR A 166 -5.38 19.96 -0.62
C THR A 166 -6.18 20.47 -1.81
N TRP A 167 -6.18 21.77 -2.04
CA TRP A 167 -6.85 22.41 -3.18
C TRP A 167 -6.20 23.75 -3.53
N SER A 168 -6.61 24.33 -4.65
CA SER A 168 -6.19 25.67 -5.09
C SER A 168 -7.40 26.52 -5.45
N THR A 169 -7.20 27.83 -5.43
CA THR A 169 -8.12 28.83 -5.99
C THR A 169 -7.33 29.69 -6.97
N ASP A 170 -8.01 30.20 -8.00
CA ASP A 170 -7.45 31.11 -8.98
C ASP A 170 -7.03 32.47 -8.38
N GLU A 171 -7.74 32.92 -7.33
CA GLU A 171 -7.39 34.11 -6.56
C GLU A 171 -7.22 33.84 -5.04
N PRO A 172 -6.70 34.80 -4.24
CA PRO A 172 -6.45 34.59 -2.81
C PRO A 172 -7.74 34.48 -1.98
N ALA A 173 -8.09 33.27 -1.54
CA ALA A 173 -9.29 32.99 -0.76
C ALA A 173 -8.97 32.61 0.69
N SER A 174 -9.85 33.03 1.61
CA SER A 174 -10.05 32.41 2.92
C SER A 174 -10.87 31.13 2.73
N ARG A 175 -10.87 30.23 3.72
CA ARG A 175 -11.53 28.92 3.55
C ARG A 175 -12.16 28.35 4.82
N THR A 176 -13.28 27.67 4.64
CA THR A 176 -13.88 26.73 5.59
C THR A 176 -14.04 25.37 4.90
N LEU A 177 -13.52 24.31 5.52
CA LEU A 177 -13.75 22.93 5.08
C LEU A 177 -14.65 22.24 6.09
N SER A 178 -15.86 21.86 5.66
CA SER A 178 -16.84 21.11 6.43
C SER A 178 -16.74 19.63 6.09
N HIS A 179 -16.81 18.73 7.06
CA HIS A 179 -16.71 17.28 6.82
C HIS A 179 -17.61 16.43 7.74
N GLY A 180 -18.02 15.26 7.29
CA GLY A 180 -18.70 14.27 8.12
C GLY A 180 -19.09 12.99 7.39
N THR A 181 -19.64 12.02 8.10
CA THR A 181 -20.04 10.71 7.54
C THR A 181 -21.31 10.75 6.66
N THR A 182 -21.81 11.95 6.36
CA THR A 182 -22.95 12.24 5.49
C THR A 182 -22.79 13.65 4.90
N THR A 183 -23.54 13.96 3.85
CA THR A 183 -23.64 15.30 3.21
C THR A 183 -24.19 16.40 4.12
N ALA A 184 -24.50 16.11 5.39
CA ALA A 184 -24.78 17.11 6.44
C ALA A 184 -23.50 17.63 7.14
N TYR A 185 -22.32 17.09 6.82
CA TYR A 185 -20.99 17.51 7.28
C TYR A 185 -20.86 17.68 8.82
N ALA A 186 -21.55 16.82 9.58
CA ALA A 186 -21.74 16.97 11.02
C ALA A 186 -20.53 16.58 11.90
N SER A 187 -19.38 16.23 11.32
CA SER A 187 -18.14 15.93 12.09
C SER A 187 -17.28 17.19 12.34
N GLY A 188 -17.51 18.28 11.61
CA GLY A 188 -17.07 19.63 11.99
C GLY A 188 -16.42 20.44 10.88
N ASP A 189 -16.10 21.69 11.23
CA ASP A 189 -15.57 22.72 10.32
C ASP A 189 -14.12 23.09 10.64
N PHE A 190 -13.30 23.24 9.61
CA PHE A 190 -11.94 23.79 9.68
C PHE A 190 -11.85 25.11 8.92
N THR A 191 -11.81 26.23 9.64
CA THR A 191 -11.69 27.58 9.05
C THR A 191 -10.28 28.15 9.20
N ASP A 192 -9.70 28.65 8.10
CA ASP A 192 -8.50 29.51 8.10
C ASP A 192 -8.76 30.78 7.28
N ASN A 193 -8.78 31.91 7.99
CA ASN A 193 -9.08 33.24 7.46
C ASN A 193 -7.93 33.87 6.64
N ALA A 194 -6.76 33.22 6.55
CA ALA A 194 -5.61 33.78 5.84
C ALA A 194 -5.66 33.47 4.33
N TYR A 195 -5.99 34.50 3.54
CA TYR A 195 -6.12 34.51 2.08
C TYR A 195 -4.88 33.97 1.35
N ARG A 196 -5.05 32.92 0.54
CA ARG A 196 -4.01 32.28 -0.29
C ARG A 196 -4.65 31.66 -1.54
N THR A 197 -3.86 31.36 -2.57
CA THR A 197 -4.31 30.62 -3.78
C THR A 197 -4.07 29.11 -3.70
N SER A 198 -3.44 28.63 -2.62
CA SER A 198 -3.14 27.21 -2.41
C SER A 198 -3.36 26.85 -0.95
N HIS A 199 -3.98 25.70 -0.74
CA HIS A 199 -4.56 25.30 0.53
C HIS A 199 -4.26 23.84 0.86
N SER A 200 -4.07 23.59 2.15
CA SER A 200 -3.92 22.28 2.73
C SER A 200 -4.63 22.30 4.08
N GLN A 201 -5.42 21.25 4.36
CA GLN A 201 -6.02 20.98 5.65
C GLN A 201 -5.77 19.53 6.01
N ASN A 202 -5.19 19.28 7.18
CA ASN A 202 -5.13 17.93 7.73
C ASN A 202 -6.33 17.73 8.65
N VAL A 203 -7.23 16.85 8.24
CA VAL A 203 -8.38 16.41 9.03
C VAL A 203 -7.91 15.27 9.95
N THR A 204 -8.34 15.29 11.21
CA THR A 204 -7.84 14.39 12.27
C THR A 204 -8.94 14.03 13.26
N GLY A 205 -8.95 12.80 13.77
CA GLY A 205 -10.00 12.31 14.66
C GLY A 205 -11.16 11.65 13.90
N LEU A 206 -10.88 11.19 12.68
CA LEU A 206 -11.77 10.37 11.88
C LEU A 206 -11.89 8.97 12.50
N LEU A 207 -12.99 8.27 12.19
CA LEU A 207 -13.15 6.84 12.44
C LEU A 207 -12.48 6.03 11.33
N GLU A 208 -12.06 4.80 11.63
CA GLU A 208 -11.52 3.84 10.66
C GLU A 208 -12.63 3.13 9.88
N ASP A 209 -12.30 2.54 8.73
CA ASP A 209 -13.23 1.96 7.73
C ASP A 209 -14.52 2.79 7.49
N THR A 210 -14.37 4.12 7.40
CA THR A 210 -15.51 5.04 7.37
C THR A 210 -15.43 5.96 6.17
N ASP A 211 -16.52 6.00 5.39
CA ASP A 211 -16.73 6.98 4.33
C ASP A 211 -17.01 8.37 4.92
N TYR A 212 -16.24 9.36 4.47
CA TYR A 212 -16.39 10.77 4.81
C TYR A 212 -16.69 11.60 3.57
N HIS A 213 -17.76 12.40 3.68
CA HIS A 213 -18.13 13.50 2.80
C HIS A 213 -17.45 14.79 3.28
N PHE A 214 -17.03 15.65 2.36
CA PHE A 214 -16.54 16.98 2.67
C PHE A 214 -16.85 18.00 1.58
N GLN A 215 -17.00 19.26 2.01
CA GLN A 215 -17.28 20.40 1.17
C GLN A 215 -16.37 21.58 1.56
N ILE A 216 -15.95 22.34 0.55
CA ILE A 216 -15.07 23.49 0.70
C ILE A 216 -15.89 24.75 0.38
N LEU A 217 -15.95 25.67 1.34
CA LEU A 217 -16.38 27.04 1.13
C LEU A 217 -15.12 27.91 1.03
N ALA A 218 -14.90 28.52 -0.14
CA ALA A 218 -13.85 29.51 -0.36
C ALA A 218 -14.48 30.91 -0.44
N THR A 219 -13.83 31.90 0.18
CA THR A 219 -14.35 33.28 0.26
C THR A 219 -13.19 34.25 0.04
N ASP A 220 -13.26 35.08 -1.00
CA ASP A 220 -12.27 36.09 -1.37
C ASP A 220 -12.27 37.29 -0.40
N ASN A 221 -11.35 38.23 -0.63
CA ASN A 221 -11.18 39.42 0.21
C ASN A 221 -12.23 40.53 -0.07
N SER A 222 -13.02 40.42 -1.14
CA SER A 222 -14.19 41.29 -1.39
C SER A 222 -15.46 40.76 -0.71
N GLY A 223 -15.49 39.47 -0.37
CA GLY A 223 -16.53 38.80 0.40
C GLY A 223 -17.50 37.95 -0.42
N ASN A 224 -17.19 37.65 -1.68
CA ASN A 224 -17.95 36.66 -2.43
C ASN A 224 -17.56 35.24 -1.96
N ALA A 225 -18.39 34.25 -2.25
CA ALA A 225 -18.15 32.91 -1.77
C ALA A 225 -18.57 31.86 -2.78
N THR A 226 -17.67 30.90 -3.02
CA THR A 226 -17.91 29.72 -3.85
C THR A 226 -17.86 28.49 -2.97
N THR A 227 -18.93 27.70 -3.02
CA THR A 227 -19.00 26.39 -2.38
C THR A 227 -18.71 25.32 -3.42
N SER A 228 -17.84 24.36 -3.08
CA SER A 228 -17.59 23.21 -3.95
C SER A 228 -18.79 22.25 -4.02
N GLY A 229 -18.74 21.32 -4.98
CA GLY A 229 -19.51 20.08 -4.85
C GLY A 229 -19.10 19.28 -3.59
N ASP A 230 -19.90 18.25 -3.29
CA ASP A 230 -19.53 17.23 -2.31
C ASP A 230 -18.39 16.36 -2.86
N PHE A 231 -17.44 16.01 -2.00
CA PHE A 231 -16.33 15.11 -2.30
C PHE A 231 -16.23 14.04 -1.22
N THR A 232 -15.93 12.80 -1.61
CA THR A 232 -15.83 11.67 -0.68
C THR A 232 -14.43 11.08 -0.60
N PHE A 233 -14.10 10.53 0.57
CA PHE A 233 -12.97 9.63 0.78
C PHE A 233 -13.27 8.65 1.91
N SER A 234 -12.76 7.42 1.82
CA SER A 234 -12.81 6.42 2.88
C SER A 234 -11.52 6.47 3.69
N THR A 235 -11.58 6.31 5.02
CA THR A 235 -10.38 6.05 5.84
C THR A 235 -9.86 4.63 5.63
N LEU A 236 -8.61 4.36 6.05
CA LEU A 236 -8.06 3.00 5.98
C LEU A 236 -8.52 2.17 7.19
N ASP A 237 -9.02 0.97 6.95
CA ASP A 237 -9.05 -0.05 8.00
C ASP A 237 -7.62 -0.50 8.38
N VAL A 238 -7.39 -0.67 9.68
CA VAL A 238 -6.17 -1.21 10.30
C VAL A 238 -6.48 -2.16 11.46
N THR A 239 -7.74 -2.56 11.60
CA THR A 239 -8.18 -3.54 12.60
C THR A 239 -7.85 -4.96 12.11
N SER A 240 -8.41 -6.00 12.72
CA SER A 240 -8.19 -7.38 12.28
C SER A 240 -9.36 -8.26 12.72
N PRO A 241 -9.83 -9.19 11.85
CA PRO A 241 -11.14 -9.80 12.01
C PRO A 241 -11.32 -10.60 13.31
N VAL A 242 -12.46 -10.45 13.97
CA VAL A 242 -12.78 -11.17 15.20
C VAL A 242 -13.38 -12.54 14.86
N LEU A 243 -12.51 -13.55 14.82
CA LEU A 243 -12.89 -14.93 14.47
C LEU A 243 -13.51 -15.71 15.64
N ALA A 244 -14.71 -16.24 15.40
CA ALA A 244 -15.30 -17.31 16.21
C ALA A 244 -15.27 -18.62 15.41
N VAL A 245 -14.56 -19.64 15.93
CA VAL A 245 -14.37 -20.95 15.27
C VAL A 245 -14.99 -22.04 16.12
N SER A 246 -15.69 -22.99 15.48
CA SER A 246 -16.18 -24.21 16.12
C SER A 246 -16.06 -25.42 15.18
N VAL A 247 -16.13 -26.62 15.75
CA VAL A 247 -16.12 -27.88 14.99
C VAL A 247 -17.38 -28.65 15.36
N ILE A 248 -18.12 -29.10 14.34
CA ILE A 248 -19.38 -29.84 14.46
C ILE A 248 -19.30 -31.14 13.65
N ASN A 249 -20.34 -31.98 13.72
CA ASN A 249 -20.46 -33.22 12.95
C ASN A 249 -19.24 -34.17 13.04
N VAL A 250 -18.55 -34.15 14.19
CA VAL A 250 -17.36 -34.98 14.44
C VAL A 250 -17.75 -36.46 14.50
N THR A 251 -17.19 -37.26 13.61
CA THR A 251 -17.29 -38.72 13.59
C THR A 251 -15.93 -39.35 13.94
N GLU A 252 -15.75 -40.61 13.61
CA GLU A 252 -14.46 -41.33 13.65
C GLU A 252 -13.48 -40.88 12.54
N THR A 253 -13.99 -40.48 11.37
CA THR A 253 -13.20 -40.22 10.15
C THR A 253 -13.47 -38.85 9.50
N THR A 254 -14.48 -38.11 9.96
CA THR A 254 -14.88 -36.81 9.41
C THR A 254 -15.19 -35.76 10.50
N ALA A 255 -15.14 -34.48 10.15
CA ALA A 255 -15.60 -33.37 10.98
C ALA A 255 -15.82 -32.09 10.16
N ASP A 256 -16.79 -31.26 10.51
CA ASP A 256 -17.01 -29.95 9.85
C ASP A 256 -16.45 -28.81 10.69
N VAL A 257 -15.52 -28.03 10.13
CA VAL A 257 -15.03 -26.79 10.73
C VAL A 257 -15.88 -25.62 10.22
N ILE A 258 -16.50 -24.87 11.12
CA ILE A 258 -17.24 -23.65 10.76
C ILE A 258 -16.64 -22.45 11.50
N TRP A 259 -16.58 -21.30 10.82
CA TRP A 259 -16.16 -20.05 11.44
C TRP A 259 -16.95 -18.85 10.93
N THR A 260 -17.04 -17.84 11.79
CA THR A 260 -17.64 -16.54 11.47
C THR A 260 -16.70 -15.41 11.86
N SER A 261 -16.73 -14.34 11.07
CA SER A 261 -16.08 -13.06 11.32
C SER A 261 -17.14 -11.96 11.44
N ASP A 262 -16.78 -10.87 12.10
CA ASP A 262 -17.57 -9.63 12.18
C ASP A 262 -17.55 -8.83 10.87
N GLU A 263 -16.45 -8.92 10.12
CA GLU A 263 -16.28 -8.37 8.77
C GLU A 263 -16.19 -9.47 7.68
N SER A 264 -16.14 -9.08 6.39
CA SER A 264 -16.07 -10.04 5.29
C SER A 264 -14.63 -10.48 5.00
N THR A 265 -14.32 -11.75 5.25
CA THR A 265 -12.98 -12.32 5.13
C THR A 265 -12.90 -13.43 4.09
N THR A 266 -11.68 -13.70 3.63
CA THR A 266 -11.25 -14.98 3.08
C THR A 266 -10.65 -15.82 4.20
N GLY A 267 -10.66 -17.15 4.08
CA GLY A 267 -10.22 -18.05 5.14
C GLY A 267 -9.25 -19.14 4.69
N THR A 268 -8.54 -19.74 5.64
CA THR A 268 -7.72 -20.93 5.40
C THR A 268 -7.67 -21.79 6.66
N VAL A 269 -8.24 -23.00 6.56
CA VAL A 269 -8.29 -23.98 7.63
C VAL A 269 -7.08 -24.89 7.53
N THR A 270 -6.15 -24.81 8.49
CA THR A 270 -4.99 -25.69 8.59
C THR A 270 -5.20 -26.71 9.71
N VAL A 271 -5.09 -27.99 9.39
CA VAL A 271 -5.37 -29.09 10.32
C VAL A 271 -4.13 -29.95 10.51
N THR A 272 -3.74 -30.13 11.77
CA THR A 272 -2.50 -30.83 12.16
C THR A 272 -2.46 -32.24 11.57
N SER A 273 -1.37 -32.57 10.87
CA SER A 273 -1.15 -33.85 10.19
C SER A 273 -2.11 -34.21 9.05
N VAL A 274 -3.02 -33.32 8.65
CA VAL A 274 -3.93 -33.53 7.49
C VAL A 274 -3.53 -32.64 6.32
N GLY A 275 -3.54 -31.31 6.50
CA GLY A 275 -3.31 -30.38 5.39
C GLY A 275 -3.75 -28.94 5.67
N SER A 276 -3.95 -28.19 4.59
CA SER A 276 -4.43 -26.81 4.63
C SER A 276 -5.43 -26.59 3.50
N PHE A 277 -6.59 -26.04 3.85
CA PHE A 277 -7.76 -25.90 2.99
C PHE A 277 -8.10 -24.40 2.87
N PRO A 278 -7.73 -23.74 1.75
CA PRO A 278 -8.01 -22.33 1.53
C PRO A 278 -9.40 -22.09 0.94
N ASP A 279 -10.15 -21.17 1.52
CA ASP A 279 -11.40 -20.62 1.00
C ASP A 279 -11.17 -19.16 0.57
N ALA A 280 -11.23 -18.92 -0.74
CA ALA A 280 -11.04 -17.61 -1.34
C ALA A 280 -12.35 -16.82 -1.56
N THR A 281 -13.49 -17.32 -1.06
CA THR A 281 -14.73 -16.54 -1.02
C THR A 281 -14.63 -15.45 0.05
N LEU A 282 -15.23 -14.29 -0.20
CA LEU A 282 -15.37 -13.22 0.79
C LEU A 282 -16.71 -13.36 1.49
N SER A 283 -16.69 -13.65 2.79
CA SER A 283 -17.89 -13.93 3.60
C SER A 283 -17.68 -13.54 5.07
N THR A 284 -18.79 -13.36 5.81
CA THR A 284 -18.79 -13.30 7.28
C THR A 284 -18.98 -14.68 7.93
N ALA A 285 -19.26 -15.72 7.13
CA ALA A 285 -19.51 -17.08 7.59
C ALA A 285 -19.03 -18.12 6.56
N HIS A 286 -18.32 -19.14 7.03
CA HIS A 286 -17.70 -20.17 6.21
C HIS A 286 -17.82 -21.57 6.84
N ALA A 287 -17.67 -22.59 6.00
CA ALA A 287 -17.64 -24.00 6.41
C ALA A 287 -16.63 -24.80 5.57
N GLN A 288 -15.89 -25.70 6.22
CA GLN A 288 -14.94 -26.62 5.59
C GLN A 288 -15.10 -28.01 6.21
N SER A 289 -15.60 -28.95 5.42
CA SER A 289 -15.63 -30.38 5.79
C SER A 289 -14.23 -30.98 5.76
N LEU A 290 -13.94 -31.88 6.70
CA LEU A 290 -12.71 -32.66 6.80
C LEU A 290 -13.05 -34.15 6.64
N GLU A 291 -12.24 -34.84 5.84
CA GLU A 291 -12.36 -36.27 5.51
C GLU A 291 -11.01 -36.97 5.79
N ASP A 292 -10.97 -38.30 5.68
CA ASP A 292 -9.79 -39.16 5.90
C ASP A 292 -9.08 -38.94 7.26
N LEU A 293 -9.82 -38.59 8.31
CA LEU A 293 -9.28 -38.48 9.68
C LEU A 293 -9.06 -39.87 10.30
N ALA A 294 -8.08 -39.96 11.20
CA ALA A 294 -7.84 -41.17 11.99
C ALA A 294 -8.78 -41.22 13.20
N PRO A 295 -9.36 -42.38 13.56
CA PRO A 295 -10.16 -42.55 14.77
C PRO A 295 -9.40 -42.24 16.07
N ALA A 296 -10.14 -41.89 17.13
CA ALA A 296 -9.65 -41.58 18.48
C ALA A 296 -8.49 -40.57 18.56
N THR A 297 -8.34 -39.70 17.57
CA THR A 297 -7.17 -38.84 17.37
C THR A 297 -7.52 -37.36 17.61
N THR A 298 -6.72 -36.68 18.43
CA THR A 298 -6.91 -35.25 18.72
C THR A 298 -6.25 -34.38 17.65
N TYR A 299 -7.08 -33.64 16.92
CA TYR A 299 -6.65 -32.70 15.89
C TYR A 299 -6.67 -31.26 16.42
N THR A 300 -5.62 -30.50 16.13
CA THR A 300 -5.61 -29.04 16.28
C THR A 300 -5.89 -28.39 14.93
N VAL A 301 -6.89 -27.51 14.91
CA VAL A 301 -7.36 -26.73 13.78
C VAL A 301 -6.95 -25.28 13.98
N THR A 302 -6.29 -24.70 12.98
CA THR A 302 -5.92 -23.29 12.92
C THR A 302 -6.65 -22.67 11.74
N VAL A 303 -7.61 -21.80 12.01
CA VAL A 303 -8.24 -20.95 11.00
C VAL A 303 -7.47 -19.63 10.96
N ALA A 304 -6.82 -19.35 9.83
CA ALA A 304 -6.34 -18.02 9.50
C ALA A 304 -7.37 -17.34 8.60
N ALA A 305 -7.60 -16.03 8.77
CA ALA A 305 -8.51 -15.26 7.93
C ALA A 305 -7.89 -13.92 7.54
N GLN A 306 -8.32 -13.38 6.41
CA GLN A 306 -7.86 -12.12 5.84
C GLN A 306 -9.03 -11.37 5.18
N ASP A 307 -9.26 -10.15 5.65
CA ASP A 307 -10.22 -9.15 5.16
C ASP A 307 -9.83 -8.52 3.81
N THR A 308 -10.67 -7.59 3.33
CA THR A 308 -10.45 -6.84 2.08
C THR A 308 -9.31 -5.82 2.15
N SER A 309 -8.89 -5.41 3.35
CA SER A 309 -7.79 -4.47 3.60
C SER A 309 -6.43 -5.16 3.75
N ALA A 310 -6.44 -6.49 3.70
CA ALA A 310 -5.32 -7.41 3.89
C ALA A 310 -4.74 -7.46 5.32
N ASN A 311 -5.50 -7.06 6.33
CA ASN A 311 -5.20 -7.41 7.72
C ASN A 311 -5.40 -8.93 7.92
N THR A 312 -5.02 -9.47 9.08
CA THR A 312 -5.04 -10.94 9.28
C THR A 312 -5.33 -11.34 10.72
N ALA A 313 -6.29 -12.25 10.89
CA ALA A 313 -6.60 -12.89 12.16
C ALA A 313 -6.23 -14.37 12.15
N THR A 314 -6.10 -14.97 13.33
CA THR A 314 -5.89 -16.42 13.46
C THR A 314 -6.49 -16.94 14.77
N ALA A 315 -7.34 -17.95 14.66
CA ALA A 315 -7.99 -18.63 15.78
C ALA A 315 -7.70 -20.14 15.76
N ASN A 316 -7.42 -20.70 16.94
CA ASN A 316 -7.10 -22.12 17.10
C ASN A 316 -8.19 -22.82 17.93
N THR A 317 -8.57 -24.03 17.51
CA THR A 317 -9.45 -24.91 18.26
C THR A 317 -8.97 -26.36 18.19
N THR A 318 -9.48 -27.23 19.05
CA THR A 318 -9.08 -28.64 19.14
C THR A 318 -10.31 -29.53 19.27
N PHE A 319 -10.35 -30.60 18.49
CA PHE A 319 -11.35 -31.66 18.59
C PHE A 319 -10.67 -33.03 18.60
N THR A 320 -11.41 -34.07 19.01
CA THR A 320 -10.95 -35.46 18.98
C THR A 320 -12.00 -36.28 18.24
N THR A 321 -11.59 -37.06 17.24
CA THR A 321 -12.47 -37.98 16.52
C THR A 321 -13.01 -39.07 17.46
N LEU A 322 -14.16 -39.64 17.11
CA LEU A 322 -14.72 -40.79 17.82
C LEU A 322 -13.78 -42.01 17.69
N ALA A 323 -13.89 -42.94 18.63
CA ALA A 323 -13.18 -44.21 18.55
C ALA A 323 -13.97 -45.19 17.67
N ASP A 324 -13.26 -45.78 16.70
CA ASP A 324 -13.69 -46.93 15.89
C ASP A 324 -14.03 -48.11 16.83
N LEU A 325 -15.25 -48.64 16.71
CA LEU A 325 -15.82 -49.66 17.59
C LEU A 325 -15.96 -51.00 16.87
N SER A 326 -15.52 -52.09 17.52
CA SER A 326 -15.60 -53.43 16.92
C SER A 326 -17.03 -53.80 16.50
N PRO A 327 -17.21 -54.41 15.32
CA PRO A 327 -18.49 -54.51 14.63
C PRO A 327 -19.52 -55.38 15.36
N SER A 328 -20.79 -55.16 15.04
CA SER A 328 -21.91 -55.94 15.55
C SER A 328 -21.81 -57.41 15.13
N ASN A 329 -22.35 -58.31 15.96
CA ASN A 329 -22.45 -59.73 15.61
C ASN A 329 -23.43 -59.96 14.44
N PRO A 330 -23.12 -60.86 13.49
CA PRO A 330 -24.08 -61.25 12.45
C PRO A 330 -25.39 -61.77 13.04
N MET A 331 -26.51 -61.25 12.54
CA MET A 331 -27.84 -61.56 13.05
C MET A 331 -28.39 -62.85 12.45
N SER A 332 -29.37 -63.46 13.13
CA SER A 332 -30.10 -64.65 12.65
C SER A 332 -29.22 -65.84 12.25
N PHE A 333 -28.04 -65.97 12.85
CA PHE A 333 -27.12 -67.07 12.58
C PHE A 333 -27.77 -68.42 12.94
N THR A 334 -27.92 -69.28 11.95
CA THR A 334 -28.63 -70.56 12.03
C THR A 334 -27.82 -71.65 11.33
N ALA A 335 -27.92 -72.88 11.84
CA ALA A 335 -27.25 -74.06 11.29
C ALA A 335 -28.27 -75.18 11.06
N THR A 336 -28.51 -75.53 9.79
CA THR A 336 -29.46 -76.57 9.37
C THR A 336 -28.71 -77.83 8.95
N PRO A 337 -28.93 -78.99 9.60
CA PRO A 337 -28.25 -80.23 9.24
C PRO A 337 -28.81 -80.86 7.95
N GLY A 338 -27.96 -81.60 7.25
CA GLY A 338 -28.32 -82.51 6.15
C GLY A 338 -27.40 -83.73 6.13
N ASP A 339 -27.44 -84.51 5.05
CA ASP A 339 -26.60 -85.70 4.90
C ASP A 339 -25.14 -85.31 4.62
N ALA A 340 -24.25 -85.66 5.55
CA ALA A 340 -22.84 -85.32 5.57
C ALA A 340 -22.53 -83.81 5.42
N LEU A 341 -23.48 -82.93 5.78
CA LEU A 341 -23.36 -81.48 5.65
C LEU A 341 -24.13 -80.68 6.71
N VAL A 342 -23.78 -79.41 6.85
CA VAL A 342 -24.54 -78.37 7.54
C VAL A 342 -24.60 -77.14 6.63
N THR A 343 -25.81 -76.62 6.39
CA THR A 343 -26.02 -75.32 5.75
C THR A 343 -26.18 -74.26 6.84
N LEU A 344 -25.32 -73.25 6.82
CA LEU A 344 -25.38 -72.12 7.74
C LEU A 344 -25.88 -70.86 7.01
N ASN A 345 -26.73 -70.08 7.67
CA ASN A 345 -27.29 -68.82 7.14
C ASN A 345 -27.22 -67.73 8.22
N TRP A 346 -27.03 -66.48 7.82
CA TRP A 346 -26.98 -65.31 8.70
C TRP A 346 -27.34 -64.02 7.94
N VAL A 347 -27.38 -62.91 8.66
CA VAL A 347 -27.51 -61.54 8.12
C VAL A 347 -26.30 -60.75 8.58
N ASN A 348 -25.54 -60.19 7.63
CA ASN A 348 -24.37 -59.35 7.94
C ASN A 348 -24.80 -58.05 8.64
N PRO A 349 -23.91 -57.43 9.44
CA PRO A 349 -24.11 -56.07 9.95
C PRO A 349 -24.35 -55.04 8.84
N THR A 350 -24.94 -53.90 9.21
CA THR A 350 -25.22 -52.75 8.33
C THR A 350 -24.28 -51.57 8.59
N GLU A 351 -23.14 -51.84 9.23
CA GLU A 351 -22.10 -50.87 9.57
C GLU A 351 -21.28 -50.53 8.31
N THR A 352 -20.86 -49.27 8.16
CA THR A 352 -20.30 -48.73 6.90
C THR A 352 -18.90 -49.24 6.57
N ASP A 353 -18.21 -49.72 7.58
CA ASP A 353 -16.85 -50.24 7.65
C ASP A 353 -16.78 -51.78 7.58
N PHE A 354 -17.93 -52.47 7.60
CA PHE A 354 -18.02 -53.93 7.59
C PHE A 354 -17.30 -54.54 6.36
N SER A 355 -16.27 -55.36 6.62
CA SER A 355 -15.38 -55.94 5.62
C SER A 355 -15.54 -57.46 5.43
N GLY A 356 -16.37 -58.14 6.23
CA GLY A 356 -16.68 -59.56 6.05
C GLY A 356 -16.96 -60.32 7.35
N VAL A 357 -17.13 -61.64 7.21
CA VAL A 357 -17.27 -62.57 8.33
C VAL A 357 -16.17 -63.64 8.31
N MET A 358 -15.91 -64.22 9.49
CA MET A 358 -15.03 -65.37 9.71
C MET A 358 -15.81 -66.47 10.43
N LEU A 359 -15.89 -67.67 9.82
CA LEU A 359 -16.62 -68.81 10.37
C LEU A 359 -15.64 -69.89 10.86
N VAL A 360 -15.65 -70.14 12.16
CA VAL A 360 -14.78 -71.13 12.83
C VAL A 360 -15.63 -72.30 13.34
N VAL A 361 -15.12 -73.53 13.21
CA VAL A 361 -15.80 -74.77 13.64
C VAL A 361 -14.95 -75.62 14.60
N ARG A 362 -15.65 -76.31 15.49
CA ARG A 362 -15.14 -77.32 16.45
C ARG A 362 -16.13 -78.48 16.59
N THR A 363 -15.73 -79.53 17.32
CA THR A 363 -16.53 -80.74 17.58
C THR A 363 -16.77 -81.03 19.08
N ASP A 364 -16.21 -80.22 19.97
CA ASP A 364 -16.22 -80.37 21.44
C ASP A 364 -16.94 -79.23 22.20
N ARG A 365 -16.76 -77.98 21.74
CA ARG A 365 -17.40 -76.76 22.27
C ARG A 365 -17.53 -75.71 21.16
N PHE A 366 -18.18 -74.58 21.42
CA PHE A 366 -18.06 -73.40 20.55
C PHE A 366 -16.62 -72.83 20.56
N PRO A 367 -16.06 -72.40 19.42
CA PRO A 367 -14.85 -71.58 19.39
C PRO A 367 -15.04 -70.27 20.18
N GLU A 368 -14.09 -69.94 21.06
CA GLU A 368 -14.11 -68.70 21.86
C GLU A 368 -13.51 -67.49 21.11
N ASP A 369 -12.62 -67.71 20.14
CA ASP A 369 -12.04 -66.68 19.28
C ASP A 369 -11.79 -67.21 17.84
N ALA A 370 -11.26 -66.35 16.97
CA ALA A 370 -10.99 -66.66 15.56
C ALA A 370 -9.87 -67.69 15.32
N ALA A 371 -9.12 -68.10 16.36
CA ALA A 371 -8.03 -69.07 16.32
C ALA A 371 -8.30 -70.35 17.13
N ASP A 372 -9.28 -70.34 18.05
CA ASP A 372 -9.71 -71.48 18.86
C ASP A 372 -10.53 -72.52 18.06
N GLY A 373 -10.13 -72.85 16.83
CA GLY A 373 -10.80 -73.86 16.01
C GLY A 373 -10.33 -73.87 14.56
N THR A 374 -11.05 -74.59 13.70
CA THR A 374 -10.78 -74.61 12.26
C THR A 374 -11.56 -73.49 11.58
N LEU A 375 -10.86 -72.49 11.04
CA LEU A 375 -11.46 -71.51 10.14
C LEU A 375 -11.86 -72.21 8.82
N ILE A 376 -13.16 -72.20 8.50
CA ILE A 376 -13.73 -72.90 7.33
C ILE A 376 -14.29 -71.96 6.25
N TYR A 377 -14.61 -70.71 6.60
CA TYR A 377 -15.00 -69.68 5.65
C TYR A 377 -14.52 -68.29 6.09
N THR A 378 -14.17 -67.46 5.10
CA THR A 378 -13.98 -66.02 5.26
C THR A 378 -14.42 -65.32 3.97
N GLY A 379 -15.17 -64.22 4.10
CA GLY A 379 -15.73 -63.48 2.96
C GLY A 379 -17.00 -62.69 3.32
N MET A 380 -17.76 -62.28 2.30
CA MET A 380 -18.92 -61.37 2.42
C MET A 380 -20.28 -62.07 2.26
N ASP A 381 -20.32 -63.38 2.02
CA ASP A 381 -21.58 -64.11 1.80
C ASP A 381 -22.45 -64.13 3.06
N THR A 382 -23.75 -64.43 2.88
CA THR A 382 -24.75 -64.56 3.97
C THR A 382 -25.13 -66.02 4.27
N SER A 383 -24.49 -66.97 3.60
CA SER A 383 -24.65 -68.40 3.86
C SER A 383 -23.42 -69.20 3.43
N TYR A 384 -23.22 -70.37 4.05
CA TYR A 384 -22.13 -71.29 3.73
C TYR A 384 -22.55 -72.75 3.97
N VAL A 385 -22.13 -73.66 3.09
CA VAL A 385 -22.44 -75.09 3.21
C VAL A 385 -21.18 -75.87 3.58
N HIS A 386 -21.07 -76.27 4.84
CA HIS A 386 -19.97 -77.08 5.34
C HIS A 386 -20.25 -78.56 5.00
N THR A 387 -19.38 -79.20 4.21
CA THR A 387 -19.59 -80.53 3.62
C THR A 387 -18.49 -81.52 4.01
N GLY A 388 -18.75 -82.82 3.84
CA GLY A 388 -17.80 -83.88 4.20
C GLY A 388 -17.82 -84.24 5.70
N LEU A 389 -18.96 -83.99 6.36
CA LEU A 389 -19.13 -84.14 7.80
C LEU A 389 -19.56 -85.56 8.19
N THR A 390 -19.29 -85.94 9.43
CA THR A 390 -19.71 -87.25 9.95
C THR A 390 -21.12 -87.17 10.53
N ASN A 391 -22.05 -87.94 9.96
CA ASN A 391 -23.42 -88.04 10.48
C ASN A 391 -23.42 -88.55 11.94
N GLY A 392 -24.22 -87.91 12.80
CA GLY A 392 -24.27 -88.17 14.24
C GLY A 392 -23.22 -87.45 15.09
N GLN A 393 -22.21 -86.80 14.51
CA GLN A 393 -21.27 -85.94 15.24
C GLN A 393 -21.83 -84.52 15.36
N VAL A 394 -21.79 -83.94 16.56
CA VAL A 394 -22.15 -82.53 16.77
C VAL A 394 -21.01 -81.63 16.27
N TYR A 395 -21.35 -80.60 15.50
CA TYR A 395 -20.43 -79.54 15.10
C TYR A 395 -20.91 -78.21 15.69
N TYR A 396 -19.97 -77.48 16.30
CA TYR A 396 -20.18 -76.20 16.95
C TYR A 396 -19.50 -75.11 16.12
N TYR A 397 -20.23 -74.05 15.81
CA TYR A 397 -19.79 -72.97 14.94
C TYR A 397 -19.85 -71.63 15.68
N THR A 398 -18.81 -70.81 15.51
CA THR A 398 -18.85 -69.39 15.86
C THR A 398 -18.56 -68.58 14.61
N LEU A 399 -19.42 -67.60 14.34
CA LEU A 399 -19.34 -66.68 13.21
C LEU A 399 -19.07 -65.27 13.75
N PHE A 400 -17.89 -64.73 13.42
CA PHE A 400 -17.48 -63.39 13.79
C PHE A 400 -17.67 -62.44 12.60
N ALA A 401 -18.08 -61.19 12.85
CA ALA A 401 -17.93 -60.10 11.87
C ALA A 401 -16.57 -59.43 12.01
N THR A 402 -16.10 -58.82 10.93
CA THR A 402 -14.83 -58.08 10.84
C THR A 402 -15.01 -56.80 10.02
N ASP A 403 -14.46 -55.71 10.52
CA ASP A 403 -14.41 -54.39 9.88
C ASP A 403 -13.15 -54.19 9.01
N ALA A 404 -13.04 -53.03 8.38
CA ALA A 404 -11.90 -52.62 7.56
C ALA A 404 -10.60 -52.40 8.38
N SER A 405 -10.71 -52.00 9.64
CA SER A 405 -9.60 -51.92 10.61
C SER A 405 -9.11 -53.29 11.10
N ARG A 406 -9.87 -54.35 10.81
CA ARG A 406 -9.72 -55.75 11.28
C ARG A 406 -9.93 -55.92 12.79
N GLN A 407 -10.80 -55.13 13.41
CA GLN A 407 -11.39 -55.58 14.67
C GLN A 407 -12.35 -56.76 14.40
N ILE A 408 -12.77 -57.43 15.45
CA ILE A 408 -13.55 -58.68 15.38
C ILE A 408 -14.69 -58.60 16.39
N SER A 409 -15.90 -58.96 15.96
CA SER A 409 -17.07 -59.01 16.84
C SER A 409 -16.94 -60.11 17.91
N SER A 410 -17.85 -60.13 18.91
CA SER A 410 -17.78 -61.12 20.01
C SER A 410 -18.24 -62.56 19.65
N GLY A 411 -18.72 -62.76 18.42
CA GLY A 411 -19.13 -64.05 17.86
C GLY A 411 -20.61 -64.38 18.03
N ALA A 412 -21.27 -64.75 16.94
CA ALA A 412 -22.58 -65.41 16.94
C ALA A 412 -22.39 -66.94 16.93
N THR A 413 -23.13 -67.69 17.74
CA THR A 413 -22.95 -69.14 17.90
C THR A 413 -24.13 -69.98 17.40
N ALA A 414 -23.83 -71.08 16.70
CA ALA A 414 -24.82 -72.06 16.25
C ALA A 414 -24.22 -73.47 16.21
N SER A 415 -25.03 -74.51 16.38
CA SER A 415 -24.56 -75.90 16.35
C SER A 415 -25.55 -76.82 15.66
N ALA A 416 -25.04 -77.82 14.93
CA ALA A 416 -25.87 -78.80 14.23
C ALA A 416 -25.20 -80.18 14.20
N THR A 417 -26.02 -81.22 14.10
CA THR A 417 -25.60 -82.63 13.97
C THR A 417 -26.07 -83.13 12.60
N PRO A 418 -25.17 -83.40 11.65
CA PRO A 418 -25.55 -83.97 10.35
C PRO A 418 -26.27 -85.31 10.53
N VAL A 419 -27.27 -85.57 9.68
CA VAL A 419 -28.12 -86.76 9.74
C VAL A 419 -28.17 -87.40 8.36
N GLY A 420 -27.97 -88.73 8.31
CA GLY A 420 -28.01 -89.46 7.04
C GLY A 420 -29.38 -89.39 6.39
N ALA A 421 -29.44 -89.61 5.07
CA ALA A 421 -30.70 -89.70 4.36
C ALA A 421 -31.61 -90.82 4.93
N GLU A 422 -32.66 -90.41 5.65
CA GLU A 422 -33.71 -91.30 6.17
C GLU A 422 -34.46 -92.00 5.02
N ASP A 423 -34.54 -93.33 5.06
CA ASP A 423 -35.25 -94.13 4.06
C ASP A 423 -36.78 -94.05 4.28
N THR A 424 -37.50 -93.56 3.26
CA THR A 424 -38.89 -93.11 3.40
C THR A 424 -39.90 -94.26 3.49
N THR A 425 -40.47 -94.55 4.67
CA THR A 425 -41.68 -95.39 4.79
C THR A 425 -42.69 -94.99 5.89
N VAL A 426 -43.93 -94.64 5.47
CA VAL A 426 -45.24 -94.90 6.15
C VAL A 426 -45.48 -94.17 7.52
N LEU A 427 -46.26 -93.07 7.61
CA LEU A 427 -47.75 -92.96 7.74
C LEU A 427 -48.35 -93.53 9.07
N PRO A 428 -49.53 -93.11 9.61
CA PRO A 428 -50.59 -92.23 9.05
C PRO A 428 -51.35 -91.21 9.98
N ILE A 429 -52.04 -90.21 9.36
CA ILE A 429 -53.39 -89.65 9.66
C ILE A 429 -53.70 -88.75 10.91
N ASP A 430 -54.52 -87.69 10.64
CA ASP A 430 -55.32 -86.76 11.50
C ASP A 430 -54.60 -85.86 12.54
N THR A 431 -54.92 -84.56 12.70
CA THR A 431 -56.25 -84.03 13.09
C THR A 431 -56.60 -82.58 12.62
N THR A 432 -57.85 -82.40 12.18
CA THR A 432 -58.73 -81.20 12.33
C THR A 432 -58.25 -79.76 12.02
N PRO A 433 -58.97 -79.00 11.16
CA PRO A 433 -58.92 -77.52 11.14
C PRO A 433 -59.96 -76.90 12.10
N ILE A 434 -59.50 -76.10 13.09
CA ILE A 434 -60.36 -75.33 14.02
C ILE A 434 -59.77 -73.92 14.21
N ALA A 435 -60.62 -72.90 14.41
CA ALA A 435 -60.25 -71.49 14.50
C ALA A 435 -60.71 -70.84 15.85
N PRO A 436 -60.94 -69.51 15.93
CA PRO A 436 -60.18 -68.53 16.73
C PRO A 436 -60.73 -68.33 18.18
N PRO A 437 -60.14 -67.46 19.05
CA PRO A 437 -60.61 -66.06 19.10
C PRO A 437 -59.65 -64.93 19.62
N ILE A 438 -60.10 -63.72 19.31
CA ILE A 438 -59.88 -62.33 19.80
C ILE A 438 -59.48 -62.08 21.28
N VAL A 439 -58.60 -61.08 21.51
CA VAL A 439 -58.37 -60.21 22.72
C VAL A 439 -57.67 -58.90 22.25
N VAL A 440 -57.96 -57.60 22.49
CA VAL A 440 -59.01 -56.77 23.17
C VAL A 440 -58.89 -56.50 24.69
N PRO A 441 -58.96 -55.25 25.22
CA PRO A 441 -58.88 -53.87 24.64
C PRO A 441 -57.52 -53.21 25.04
N PRO A 442 -57.28 -51.92 25.49
CA PRO A 442 -58.08 -50.67 25.71
C PRO A 442 -58.22 -49.83 24.39
N GLY A 443 -58.53 -48.51 24.29
CA GLY A 443 -58.84 -47.39 25.22
C GLY A 443 -57.69 -46.35 25.37
N ASP A 444 -57.89 -45.04 25.59
CA ASP A 444 -59.13 -44.24 25.76
C ASP A 444 -58.90 -42.71 25.55
N THR A 445 -59.97 -41.91 25.37
CA THR A 445 -60.06 -40.41 25.36
C THR A 445 -59.24 -39.67 24.26
N THR A 446 -59.73 -38.65 23.52
CA THR A 446 -60.28 -37.31 23.89
C THR A 446 -59.32 -36.49 24.76
N VAL A 447 -59.20 -35.15 24.69
CA VAL A 447 -60.17 -34.08 24.39
C VAL A 447 -59.43 -32.86 23.78
N LEU A 448 -60.05 -32.11 22.84
CA LEU A 448 -60.26 -30.63 22.90
C LEU A 448 -60.73 -30.05 21.54
N PRO A 449 -61.79 -29.23 21.50
CA PRO A 449 -62.35 -28.65 20.27
C PRO A 449 -61.91 -27.20 20.00
N PRO A 450 -62.11 -26.68 18.78
CA PRO A 450 -62.20 -25.25 18.53
C PRO A 450 -63.60 -24.70 18.92
N ASP A 451 -63.64 -23.49 19.47
CA ASP A 451 -64.58 -22.41 19.08
C ASP A 451 -64.60 -21.28 20.13
N THR A 452 -64.68 -20.03 19.66
CA THR A 452 -65.48 -18.97 20.31
C THR A 452 -65.78 -17.88 19.29
N VAL A 453 -67.04 -17.42 19.25
CA VAL A 453 -67.58 -16.57 18.17
C VAL A 453 -68.06 -15.20 18.76
N PRO A 454 -68.96 -14.34 18.20
CA PRO A 454 -68.63 -12.92 18.02
C PRO A 454 -69.57 -11.96 18.82
N THR A 455 -70.01 -10.85 18.20
CA THR A 455 -70.89 -9.75 18.68
C THR A 455 -70.12 -8.61 19.40
N VAL A 456 -70.54 -7.32 19.41
CA VAL A 456 -71.88 -6.68 19.43
C VAL A 456 -71.92 -5.30 18.71
N PRO A 457 -73.01 -4.92 17.98
CA PRO A 457 -73.35 -3.54 17.53
C PRO A 457 -74.54 -2.95 18.36
N PRO A 458 -75.28 -1.85 18.02
CA PRO A 458 -75.14 -0.73 17.04
C PRO A 458 -75.27 0.68 17.73
N VAL A 459 -75.67 1.77 17.00
CA VAL A 459 -76.77 2.76 17.34
C VAL A 459 -76.68 4.17 16.67
N VAL A 460 -77.86 4.71 16.26
CA VAL A 460 -78.25 6.12 15.91
C VAL A 460 -77.88 6.76 14.54
N VAL A 461 -78.85 7.54 14.02
CA VAL A 461 -78.87 8.33 12.78
C VAL A 461 -79.46 9.73 13.07
N PRO A 462 -78.78 10.82 12.66
CA PRO A 462 -79.41 11.90 11.87
C PRO A 462 -78.43 12.55 10.84
N THR A 463 -78.80 13.30 9.79
CA THR A 463 -80.05 13.59 9.04
C THR A 463 -79.67 14.21 7.66
N LEU A 464 -80.58 14.23 6.68
CA LEU A 464 -80.42 15.00 5.43
C LEU A 464 -80.63 16.53 5.65
N PRO A 465 -80.09 17.38 4.76
CA PRO A 465 -81.01 18.02 3.81
C PRO A 465 -80.53 18.06 2.33
N ILE A 466 -81.52 18.33 1.49
CA ILE A 466 -81.51 18.78 0.08
C ILE A 466 -80.86 20.20 0.03
N GLU A 467 -80.23 20.77 -1.01
CA GLU A 467 -80.29 20.64 -2.48
C GLU A 467 -78.93 21.08 -3.08
N ASP A 468 -78.56 20.63 -4.29
CA ASP A 468 -78.49 21.46 -5.53
C ASP A 468 -77.99 20.62 -6.73
N THR A 469 -78.32 21.02 -7.96
CA THR A 469 -77.93 20.31 -9.20
C THR A 469 -76.88 21.07 -9.99
N VAL A 470 -75.66 20.54 -10.04
CA VAL A 470 -74.62 20.95 -11.01
C VAL A 470 -74.41 19.79 -11.98
N PRO A 471 -74.40 20.01 -13.31
CA PRO A 471 -74.15 18.94 -14.27
C PRO A 471 -72.73 18.39 -14.13
N PRO A 472 -72.49 17.09 -14.39
CA PRO A 472 -71.15 16.54 -14.37
C PRO A 472 -70.31 17.19 -15.47
N LEU A 473 -69.34 18.00 -15.08
CA LEU A 473 -68.17 18.27 -15.92
C LEU A 473 -67.55 16.91 -16.26
N VAL A 474 -67.36 16.64 -17.56
CA VAL A 474 -66.55 15.50 -17.99
C VAL A 474 -65.14 15.74 -17.43
N PRO A 475 -64.60 14.87 -16.57
CA PRO A 475 -63.28 15.09 -16.00
C PRO A 475 -62.25 14.94 -17.11
N THR A 476 -61.53 16.02 -17.43
CA THR A 476 -60.32 15.96 -18.26
C THR A 476 -59.33 15.03 -17.55
N VAL A 477 -59.13 13.83 -18.11
CA VAL A 477 -58.20 12.85 -17.54
C VAL A 477 -56.79 13.38 -17.72
N LEU A 478 -56.19 13.86 -16.63
CA LEU A 478 -54.81 14.34 -16.62
C LEU A 478 -53.87 13.13 -16.75
N ILE A 479 -53.26 12.99 -17.92
CA ILE A 479 -52.22 11.99 -18.20
C ILE A 479 -51.02 12.29 -17.29
N PRO A 480 -50.56 11.35 -16.45
CA PRO A 480 -49.48 11.60 -15.50
C PRO A 480 -48.11 11.63 -16.19
N THR A 481 -47.19 12.44 -15.67
CA THR A 481 -45.81 12.56 -16.18
C THR A 481 -45.03 11.23 -16.16
N SER A 482 -45.43 10.26 -15.34
CA SER A 482 -44.85 8.92 -15.27
C SER A 482 -45.09 8.03 -16.49
N GLU A 483 -45.98 8.42 -17.41
CA GLU A 483 -46.24 7.67 -18.66
C GLU A 483 -45.33 8.08 -19.83
N VAL A 484 -44.48 9.10 -19.65
CA VAL A 484 -43.41 9.49 -20.58
C VAL A 484 -42.12 8.75 -20.24
N ARG A 485 -41.42 8.24 -21.26
CA ARG A 485 -40.09 7.61 -21.14
C ARG A 485 -39.14 8.16 -22.19
N PHE A 486 -37.92 8.47 -21.74
CA PHE A 486 -36.82 8.94 -22.57
C PHE A 486 -35.81 7.81 -22.75
N SER A 487 -35.41 7.50 -23.99
CA SER A 487 -34.43 6.44 -24.25
C SER A 487 -33.42 6.82 -25.32
N VAL A 488 -32.18 6.38 -25.12
CA VAL A 488 -31.02 6.69 -25.96
C VAL A 488 -30.27 5.40 -26.32
N ALA A 489 -29.19 5.49 -27.08
CA ALA A 489 -28.38 4.34 -27.48
C ALA A 489 -29.19 3.21 -28.18
N ARG A 490 -30.13 3.61 -29.07
CA ARG A 490 -31.15 2.73 -29.70
C ARG A 490 -32.04 2.00 -28.68
N ASP A 491 -32.57 2.76 -27.73
CA ASP A 491 -33.50 2.33 -26.69
C ASP A 491 -32.92 1.34 -25.66
N ALA A 492 -31.61 1.07 -25.72
CA ALA A 492 -30.90 0.20 -24.78
C ALA A 492 -30.62 0.86 -23.42
N ILE A 493 -30.73 2.19 -23.33
CA ILE A 493 -30.61 2.97 -22.08
C ILE A 493 -31.86 3.84 -21.94
N VAL A 494 -32.52 3.75 -20.79
CA VAL A 494 -33.64 4.60 -20.40
C VAL A 494 -33.13 5.65 -19.41
N LEU A 495 -33.33 6.93 -19.74
CA LEU A 495 -32.91 8.06 -18.92
C LEU A 495 -33.96 8.32 -17.83
N GLN A 496 -33.50 8.68 -16.63
CA GLN A 496 -34.38 9.13 -15.55
C GLN A 496 -34.72 10.61 -15.71
N ALA A 497 -35.93 11.01 -15.34
CA ALA A 497 -36.48 12.34 -15.59
C ALA A 497 -36.68 13.13 -14.29
N ASP A 498 -35.63 13.18 -13.46
CA ASP A 498 -35.71 13.66 -12.08
C ASP A 498 -36.17 15.12 -12.00
N SER A 499 -37.16 15.37 -11.14
CA SER A 499 -37.85 16.66 -10.97
C SER A 499 -38.46 17.28 -12.25
N GLY A 500 -38.49 16.56 -13.37
CA GLY A 500 -38.90 17.09 -14.68
C GLY A 500 -37.75 17.63 -15.54
N ALA A 501 -36.49 17.37 -15.18
CA ALA A 501 -35.34 17.56 -16.05
C ALA A 501 -34.89 16.23 -16.68
N VAL A 502 -34.24 16.28 -17.84
CA VAL A 502 -33.64 15.12 -18.52
C VAL A 502 -32.28 15.53 -19.09
N ASP A 503 -31.23 14.83 -18.68
CA ASP A 503 -29.87 15.05 -19.16
C ASP A 503 -29.60 14.28 -20.46
N VAL A 504 -29.07 14.98 -21.47
CA VAL A 504 -28.74 14.39 -22.78
C VAL A 504 -27.45 14.98 -23.36
N LEU A 505 -26.74 14.18 -24.13
CA LEU A 505 -25.64 14.64 -24.99
C LEU A 505 -26.20 15.24 -26.29
N GLY A 506 -25.68 16.41 -26.69
CA GLY A 506 -26.15 17.16 -27.86
C GLY A 506 -25.85 16.47 -29.20
N GLY A 507 -26.71 16.67 -30.20
CA GLY A 507 -26.52 16.11 -31.55
C GLY A 507 -26.60 14.58 -31.63
N ARG A 508 -27.28 13.91 -30.69
CA ARG A 508 -27.42 12.44 -30.64
C ARG A 508 -28.89 11.99 -30.77
N PRO A 509 -29.17 10.75 -31.19
CA PRO A 509 -30.55 10.26 -31.25
C PRO A 509 -31.16 10.08 -29.85
N LEU A 510 -32.29 10.73 -29.62
CA LEU A 510 -33.18 10.56 -28.48
C LEU A 510 -34.52 10.00 -28.98
N ALA A 511 -35.02 8.96 -28.33
CA ALA A 511 -36.40 8.54 -28.45
C ALA A 511 -37.20 9.06 -27.26
N VAL A 512 -38.32 9.72 -27.54
CA VAL A 512 -39.35 10.06 -26.56
C VAL A 512 -40.53 9.15 -26.82
N SER A 513 -41.01 8.45 -25.80
CA SER A 513 -42.16 7.56 -25.89
C SER A 513 -43.18 7.87 -24.80
N LEU A 514 -44.46 7.71 -25.14
CA LEU A 514 -45.59 8.04 -24.27
C LEU A 514 -46.63 6.91 -24.39
N ASN A 515 -46.96 6.25 -23.30
CA ASN A 515 -47.90 5.12 -23.30
C ASN A 515 -49.25 5.47 -22.68
N LEU A 516 -50.30 5.48 -23.50
CA LEU A 516 -51.64 5.95 -23.15
C LEU A 516 -52.67 4.81 -22.92
N THR A 517 -52.22 3.62 -22.49
CA THR A 517 -53.07 2.40 -22.43
C THR A 517 -54.34 2.56 -21.59
N ASN A 518 -54.36 3.49 -20.63
CA ASN A 518 -55.46 3.70 -19.69
C ASN A 518 -56.33 4.94 -20.00
N VAL A 519 -56.11 5.64 -21.11
CA VAL A 519 -56.79 6.90 -21.42
C VAL A 519 -58.12 6.62 -22.16
N PRO A 520 -59.28 7.02 -21.62
CA PRO A 520 -60.60 6.70 -22.19
C PRO A 520 -61.08 7.68 -23.28
N ALA A 521 -60.19 8.55 -23.79
CA ALA A 521 -60.50 9.56 -24.80
C ALA A 521 -59.79 9.26 -26.12
N GLU A 522 -60.48 9.47 -27.24
CA GLU A 522 -59.84 9.43 -28.56
C GLU A 522 -58.84 10.60 -28.68
N ILE A 523 -57.61 10.27 -29.12
CA ILE A 523 -56.53 11.25 -29.30
C ILE A 523 -56.45 11.65 -30.77
N ALA A 524 -56.51 12.95 -31.06
CA ALA A 524 -56.45 13.48 -32.41
C ALA A 524 -55.01 13.69 -32.90
N SER A 525 -54.08 14.04 -32.00
CA SER A 525 -52.64 14.09 -32.28
C SER A 525 -51.79 14.19 -31.01
N VAL A 526 -50.56 13.66 -31.09
CA VAL A 526 -49.50 13.90 -30.10
C VAL A 526 -48.31 14.56 -30.82
N GLN A 527 -47.82 15.67 -30.28
CA GLN A 527 -46.73 16.46 -30.85
C GLN A 527 -45.64 16.70 -29.82
N LEU A 528 -44.38 16.57 -30.24
CA LEU A 528 -43.17 16.83 -29.48
C LEU A 528 -42.52 18.12 -30.01
N GLU A 529 -42.56 19.19 -29.23
CA GLU A 529 -41.87 20.45 -29.50
C GLU A 529 -40.51 20.48 -28.79
N LEU A 530 -39.49 20.90 -29.54
CA LEU A 530 -38.11 21.15 -29.11
C LEU A 530 -37.67 22.53 -29.64
N SER A 531 -36.55 23.04 -29.12
CA SER A 531 -35.91 24.27 -29.62
C SER A 531 -35.54 24.23 -31.11
N ASN A 532 -35.44 23.04 -31.72
CA ASN A 532 -35.10 22.85 -33.13
C ASN A 532 -36.31 22.48 -34.04
N GLY A 533 -37.53 22.33 -33.51
CA GLY A 533 -38.72 22.02 -34.32
C GLY A 533 -39.88 21.38 -33.55
N SER A 534 -41.00 21.17 -34.26
CA SER A 534 -42.14 20.38 -33.76
C SER A 534 -42.28 19.11 -34.59
N PHE A 535 -42.42 17.97 -33.91
CA PHE A 535 -42.39 16.62 -34.48
C PHE A 535 -43.68 15.89 -34.10
N LEU A 536 -44.36 15.28 -35.06
CA LEU A 536 -45.51 14.42 -34.75
C LEU A 536 -45.02 13.10 -34.15
N MET A 537 -45.57 12.69 -33.00
CA MET A 537 -45.30 11.36 -32.45
C MET A 537 -46.21 10.35 -33.16
N ASN A 538 -45.61 9.30 -33.74
CA ASN A 538 -46.31 8.22 -34.43
C ASN A 538 -46.03 6.91 -33.67
N PRO A 539 -47.00 6.00 -33.51
CA PRO A 539 -46.73 4.75 -32.82
C PRO A 539 -45.67 3.88 -33.53
N GLU A 540 -45.79 3.59 -34.83
CA GLU A 540 -44.69 3.01 -35.62
C GLU A 540 -43.71 4.09 -36.14
N ALA A 541 -42.73 4.48 -35.34
CA ALA A 541 -41.67 5.44 -35.73
C ALA A 541 -40.35 4.75 -36.16
N VAL A 542 -40.25 4.35 -37.43
CA VAL A 542 -39.00 3.88 -38.07
C VAL A 542 -38.25 5.05 -38.73
N LEU A 543 -36.92 5.06 -38.59
CA LEU A 543 -36.05 6.08 -39.22
C LEU A 543 -36.05 5.99 -40.74
N VAL A 544 -36.66 6.97 -41.40
CA VAL A 544 -36.54 7.24 -42.85
C VAL A 544 -35.83 8.58 -43.04
N SER A 545 -34.81 8.63 -43.90
CA SER A 545 -34.05 9.86 -44.16
C SER A 545 -34.68 10.70 -45.26
N GLY A 546 -35.01 11.95 -44.95
CA GLY A 546 -35.51 12.94 -45.92
C GLY A 546 -36.94 13.38 -45.65
N MET A 547 -37.28 14.59 -46.09
CA MET A 547 -38.61 15.17 -45.96
C MET A 547 -39.56 14.55 -46.98
N ASP A 548 -40.62 13.87 -46.55
CA ASP A 548 -41.96 14.02 -47.15
C ASP A 548 -43.07 13.46 -46.25
N THR A 549 -44.34 13.78 -46.54
CA THR A 549 -45.51 13.38 -45.75
C THR A 549 -46.35 12.28 -46.42
N SER A 550 -46.69 11.20 -45.72
CA SER A 550 -47.85 10.36 -46.06
C SER A 550 -48.39 9.54 -44.87
N LEU A 551 -49.71 9.29 -44.87
CA LEU A 551 -50.47 8.58 -43.83
C LEU A 551 -50.74 7.11 -44.21
N VAL A 552 -50.61 6.19 -43.25
CA VAL A 552 -51.44 4.97 -43.11
C VAL A 552 -51.61 4.72 -41.60
N ALA A 553 -52.71 4.09 -41.18
CA ALA A 553 -52.94 3.62 -39.81
C ALA A 553 -53.67 2.27 -39.85
N ILE A 554 -53.54 1.43 -38.78
CA ILE A 554 -54.61 0.61 -38.18
C ILE A 554 -54.09 -0.30 -37.02
N GLU A 555 -54.85 -0.34 -35.93
CA GLU A 555 -54.90 -1.32 -34.81
C GLU A 555 -53.79 -1.40 -33.73
N ASN A 556 -54.24 -1.24 -32.47
CA ASN A 556 -53.62 -1.64 -31.18
C ASN A 556 -52.39 -0.90 -30.64
N GLU A 557 -52.18 0.37 -31.00
CA GLU A 557 -51.00 1.11 -30.56
C GLU A 557 -51.29 2.21 -29.52
N SER A 558 -51.18 1.86 -28.23
CA SER A 558 -51.23 2.84 -27.14
C SER A 558 -49.91 3.61 -26.92
N LEU A 559 -48.83 3.19 -27.59
CA LEU A 559 -47.48 3.71 -27.39
C LEU A 559 -47.10 4.66 -28.53
N TYR A 560 -47.12 5.96 -28.28
CA TYR A 560 -46.67 6.99 -29.22
C TYR A 560 -45.16 7.19 -29.10
N VAL A 561 -44.43 7.28 -30.22
CA VAL A 561 -42.98 7.48 -30.23
C VAL A 561 -42.57 8.61 -31.17
N ALA A 562 -41.57 9.40 -30.78
CA ALA A 562 -40.80 10.24 -31.69
C ALA A 562 -39.31 9.98 -31.50
N ARG A 563 -38.59 9.83 -32.62
CA ARG A 563 -37.13 9.68 -32.66
C ARG A 563 -36.55 10.95 -33.26
N VAL A 564 -35.84 11.72 -32.45
CA VAL A 564 -35.37 13.07 -32.75
C VAL A 564 -33.87 13.18 -32.47
N MET A 565 -33.21 14.15 -33.10
CA MET A 565 -31.84 14.51 -32.74
C MET A 565 -31.88 15.57 -31.63
N THR A 566 -31.13 15.36 -30.56
CA THR A 566 -31.04 16.32 -29.45
C THR A 566 -30.48 17.66 -29.95
N PRO A 567 -31.01 18.80 -29.48
CA PRO A 567 -30.47 20.11 -29.82
C PRO A 567 -29.04 20.28 -29.27
N THR A 568 -28.33 21.29 -29.76
CA THR A 568 -26.99 21.67 -29.29
C THR A 568 -27.01 22.59 -28.07
N GLU A 569 -28.18 23.10 -27.69
CA GLU A 569 -28.41 24.01 -26.57
C GLU A 569 -29.58 23.49 -25.72
N SER A 570 -29.46 23.63 -24.40
CA SER A 570 -30.51 23.27 -23.43
C SER A 570 -31.80 24.06 -23.65
N GLY A 571 -32.95 23.46 -23.35
CA GLY A 571 -34.23 24.15 -23.50
C GLY A 571 -35.43 23.29 -23.14
N ASN A 572 -36.63 23.84 -23.36
CA ASN A 572 -37.88 23.14 -23.06
C ASN A 572 -38.14 22.02 -24.07
N LEU A 573 -38.48 20.84 -23.56
CA LEU A 573 -39.09 19.74 -24.31
C LEU A 573 -40.57 19.71 -23.94
N VAL A 574 -41.46 19.92 -24.91
CA VAL A 574 -42.90 20.11 -24.66
C VAL A 574 -43.70 19.09 -25.47
N ILE A 575 -44.42 18.21 -24.78
CA ILE A 575 -45.34 17.24 -25.39
C ILE A 575 -46.75 17.82 -25.33
N ARG A 576 -47.38 18.06 -26.50
CA ARG A 576 -48.79 18.42 -26.62
C ARG A 576 -49.61 17.21 -27.00
N ILE A 577 -50.70 16.99 -26.28
CA ILE A 577 -51.66 15.90 -26.51
C ILE A 577 -53.01 16.57 -26.80
N ASN A 578 -53.53 16.40 -28.01
CA ASN A 578 -54.81 16.98 -28.43
C ASN A 578 -55.85 15.88 -28.55
N ASP A 579 -57.00 16.01 -27.90
CA ASP A 579 -58.14 15.11 -28.09
C ASP A 579 -59.01 15.53 -29.31
N VAL A 580 -59.99 14.69 -29.68
CA VAL A 580 -60.91 15.01 -30.79
C VAL A 580 -62.03 16.00 -30.39
N ALA A 581 -62.16 16.34 -29.10
CA ALA A 581 -63.13 17.31 -28.59
C ALA A 581 -62.59 18.76 -28.59
N GLY A 582 -61.28 18.94 -28.78
CA GLY A 582 -60.60 20.24 -28.82
C GLY A 582 -59.87 20.63 -27.53
N ALA A 583 -59.67 19.70 -26.60
CA ALA A 583 -58.85 19.94 -25.42
C ALA A 583 -57.38 19.56 -25.67
N THR A 584 -56.46 20.41 -25.22
CA THR A 584 -55.01 20.18 -25.30
C THR A 584 -54.43 20.03 -23.89
N GLN A 585 -53.88 18.85 -23.56
CA GLN A 585 -52.95 18.71 -22.45
C GLN A 585 -51.52 19.06 -22.92
N THR A 586 -50.73 19.66 -22.06
CA THR A 586 -49.30 19.94 -22.32
C THR A 586 -48.46 19.43 -21.15
N ILE A 587 -47.41 18.66 -21.46
CA ILE A 587 -46.41 18.17 -20.50
C ILE A 587 -45.07 18.81 -20.88
N THR A 588 -44.35 19.38 -19.92
CA THR A 588 -43.07 20.09 -20.17
C THR A 588 -41.96 19.50 -19.32
N TYR A 589 -40.82 19.23 -19.96
CA TYR A 589 -39.55 18.86 -19.32
C TYR A 589 -38.47 19.89 -19.65
N GLN A 590 -37.46 20.00 -18.79
CA GLN A 590 -36.20 20.69 -19.11
C GLN A 590 -35.25 19.68 -19.76
N LEU A 591 -34.84 19.93 -21.00
CA LEU A 591 -33.82 19.14 -21.68
C LEU A 591 -32.46 19.81 -21.46
N ILE A 592 -31.62 19.20 -20.61
CA ILE A 592 -30.29 19.71 -20.28
C ILE A 592 -29.28 19.08 -21.24
N VAL A 593 -28.71 19.89 -22.12
CA VAL A 593 -27.73 19.44 -23.10
C VAL A 593 -26.34 19.52 -22.48
N ARG A 594 -25.75 18.36 -22.20
CA ARG A 594 -24.35 18.19 -21.82
C ARG A 594 -23.48 18.18 -23.09
N GLY A 595 -22.34 18.88 -23.02
CA GLY A 595 -21.31 18.83 -24.05
C GLY A 595 -20.53 17.51 -24.03
N ASP A 596 -19.87 17.19 -25.14
CA ASP A 596 -18.85 16.14 -25.15
C ASP A 596 -17.66 16.55 -24.26
N GLY A 597 -17.04 15.56 -23.61
CA GLY A 597 -15.77 15.71 -22.91
C GLY A 597 -14.61 15.97 -23.87
N SER A 598 -13.57 16.63 -23.38
CA SER A 598 -12.40 17.01 -24.17
C SER A 598 -11.18 16.16 -23.86
N VAL A 599 -10.30 16.00 -24.84
CA VAL A 599 -8.93 15.50 -24.67
C VAL A 599 -8.01 16.59 -25.20
N VAL A 600 -7.24 17.24 -24.31
CA VAL A 600 -6.44 18.44 -24.64
C VAL A 600 -4.98 18.33 -24.20
N ASP A 601 -4.09 19.04 -24.87
CA ASP A 601 -2.71 19.22 -24.42
C ASP A 601 -2.67 20.23 -23.26
N ARG A 602 -2.16 19.79 -22.12
CA ARG A 602 -2.01 20.60 -20.90
C ARG A 602 -1.15 21.86 -21.10
N ALA A 603 -0.23 21.84 -22.07
CA ALA A 603 0.67 22.96 -22.33
C ALA A 603 0.08 24.05 -23.25
N THR A 604 -0.94 23.72 -24.05
CA THR A 604 -1.49 24.63 -25.09
C THR A 604 -3.01 24.78 -25.09
N GLY A 605 -3.74 23.95 -24.33
CA GLY A 605 -5.20 23.87 -24.35
C GLY A 605 -5.78 23.29 -25.65
N ALA A 606 -4.93 22.83 -26.59
CA ALA A 606 -5.36 22.40 -27.91
C ALA A 606 -5.94 20.97 -27.91
N TYR A 607 -7.03 20.76 -28.65
CA TYR A 607 -7.68 19.47 -28.83
C TYR A 607 -6.76 18.42 -29.46
N LEU A 608 -6.66 17.25 -28.82
CA LEU A 608 -5.76 16.16 -29.21
C LEU A 608 -6.47 15.11 -30.07
N ALA A 609 -6.66 15.44 -31.35
CA ALA A 609 -7.06 14.46 -32.36
C ALA A 609 -6.07 13.27 -32.45
N GLY A 610 -6.59 12.06 -32.69
CA GLY A 610 -5.79 10.83 -32.71
C GLY A 610 -5.44 10.28 -31.32
N ALA A 611 -6.22 10.64 -30.28
CA ALA A 611 -6.12 10.00 -28.97
C ALA A 611 -7.05 8.77 -28.91
N ASN A 612 -6.56 7.66 -28.38
CA ASN A 612 -7.36 6.44 -28.20
C ASN A 612 -7.94 6.41 -26.78
N VAL A 613 -9.25 6.60 -26.66
CA VAL A 613 -10.00 6.67 -25.41
C VAL A 613 -10.73 5.34 -25.21
N SER A 614 -10.50 4.70 -24.06
CA SER A 614 -11.03 3.37 -23.70
C SER A 614 -11.80 3.45 -22.38
N LEU A 615 -13.07 3.06 -22.38
CA LEU A 615 -13.89 2.99 -21.17
C LEU A 615 -13.82 1.59 -20.54
N TYR A 616 -13.62 1.53 -19.23
CA TYR A 616 -13.68 0.28 -18.46
C TYR A 616 -14.82 0.36 -17.42
N GLU A 617 -15.50 -0.75 -17.21
CA GLU A 617 -16.54 -0.96 -16.21
C GLU A 617 -15.96 -1.75 -15.03
N ARG A 618 -16.44 -1.47 -13.81
CA ARG A 618 -16.08 -2.22 -12.60
C ARG A 618 -17.17 -3.24 -12.27
N LEU A 619 -16.84 -4.51 -12.46
CA LEU A 619 -17.62 -5.64 -11.94
C LEU A 619 -16.91 -6.13 -10.67
N SER A 620 -16.47 -7.40 -10.62
CA SER A 620 -15.46 -7.84 -9.64
C SER A 620 -14.08 -7.24 -9.90
N ASP A 621 -13.75 -7.08 -11.19
CA ASP A 621 -12.50 -6.54 -11.71
C ASP A 621 -12.79 -5.47 -12.78
N TRP A 622 -11.78 -4.70 -13.16
CA TRP A 622 -11.88 -3.71 -14.25
C TRP A 622 -11.84 -4.36 -15.63
N GLN A 623 -12.97 -4.36 -16.35
CA GLN A 623 -13.09 -4.95 -17.70
C GLN A 623 -13.43 -3.87 -18.74
N LEU A 624 -13.02 -4.07 -19.99
CA LEU A 624 -13.33 -3.12 -21.08
C LEU A 624 -14.85 -3.13 -21.33
N TRP A 625 -15.51 -1.98 -21.23
CA TRP A 625 -16.97 -1.89 -21.35
C TRP A 625 -17.45 -2.24 -22.76
N ASN A 626 -18.42 -3.14 -22.88
CA ASN A 626 -18.93 -3.55 -24.19
C ASN A 626 -19.96 -2.55 -24.73
N ALA A 627 -19.49 -1.59 -25.53
CA ALA A 627 -20.32 -0.54 -26.13
C ALA A 627 -21.24 -1.02 -27.29
N ALA A 628 -20.98 -2.21 -27.86
CA ALA A 628 -21.63 -2.66 -29.09
C ALA A 628 -23.17 -2.86 -28.99
N PRO A 629 -23.74 -3.40 -27.89
CA PRO A 629 -25.19 -3.46 -27.71
C PRO A 629 -25.87 -2.09 -27.71
N PHE A 630 -25.15 -1.06 -27.27
CA PHE A 630 -25.59 0.34 -27.18
C PHE A 630 -25.38 1.13 -28.48
N ALA A 631 -25.02 0.43 -29.58
CA ALA A 631 -24.64 1.02 -30.88
C ALA A 631 -23.55 2.09 -30.81
N GLN A 632 -22.68 1.99 -29.79
CA GLN A 632 -21.50 2.84 -29.59
C GLN A 632 -20.23 2.02 -29.81
N ALA A 633 -19.10 2.69 -29.99
CA ALA A 633 -17.78 2.05 -30.07
C ALA A 633 -17.02 2.22 -28.75
N ASN A 634 -16.17 1.23 -28.43
CA ASN A 634 -15.17 1.28 -27.35
C ASN A 634 -14.13 0.18 -27.63
N PRO A 635 -12.81 0.49 -27.68
CA PRO A 635 -12.21 1.82 -27.60
C PRO A 635 -12.54 2.70 -28.81
N VAL A 636 -12.26 4.00 -28.71
CA VAL A 636 -12.52 5.00 -29.76
C VAL A 636 -11.30 5.88 -29.97
N GLU A 637 -10.87 6.01 -31.23
CA GLU A 637 -9.92 7.06 -31.63
C GLU A 637 -10.69 8.37 -31.85
N VAL A 638 -10.34 9.43 -31.11
CA VAL A 638 -11.14 10.66 -31.03
C VAL A 638 -10.45 11.84 -31.69
N SER A 639 -11.24 12.76 -32.26
CA SER A 639 -10.77 14.03 -32.83
C SER A 639 -10.48 15.11 -31.77
N GLY A 640 -10.37 14.72 -30.50
CA GLY A 640 -10.22 15.60 -29.34
C GLY A 640 -11.49 15.77 -28.50
N SER A 641 -12.66 15.30 -28.94
CA SER A 641 -13.88 15.25 -28.12
C SER A 641 -14.48 13.84 -28.07
N TYR A 642 -15.12 13.51 -26.94
CA TYR A 642 -15.78 12.22 -26.73
C TYR A 642 -16.88 12.31 -25.67
N ALA A 643 -17.91 11.48 -25.79
CA ALA A 643 -18.73 11.10 -24.65
C ALA A 643 -19.47 9.79 -24.94
N TRP A 644 -19.86 9.07 -23.90
CA TRP A 644 -20.70 7.87 -23.99
C TRP A 644 -22.00 8.03 -23.21
N TYR A 645 -23.05 7.37 -23.69
CA TYR A 645 -24.18 6.97 -22.86
C TYR A 645 -23.90 5.57 -22.28
N VAL A 646 -24.05 5.41 -20.96
CA VAL A 646 -23.76 4.17 -20.23
C VAL A 646 -24.89 3.81 -19.25
N PRO A 647 -25.10 2.53 -18.90
CA PRO A 647 -25.88 2.15 -17.72
C PRO A 647 -25.32 2.79 -16.45
N ASN A 648 -26.15 3.02 -15.42
CA ASN A 648 -25.65 3.54 -14.15
C ASN A 648 -24.76 2.49 -13.46
N GLY A 649 -23.59 2.91 -12.99
CA GLY A 649 -22.52 2.00 -12.59
C GLY A 649 -21.20 2.71 -12.28
N THR A 650 -20.14 1.93 -12.06
CA THR A 650 -18.79 2.46 -11.79
C THR A 650 -17.86 2.20 -12.97
N TYR A 651 -17.27 3.27 -13.50
CA TYR A 651 -16.44 3.26 -14.70
C TYR A 651 -15.07 3.91 -14.44
N ARG A 652 -14.14 3.75 -15.38
CA ARG A 652 -12.92 4.58 -15.50
C ARG A 652 -12.62 4.82 -16.98
N VAL A 653 -12.03 5.97 -17.29
CA VAL A 653 -11.54 6.27 -18.63
C VAL A 653 -10.02 6.09 -18.66
N HIS A 654 -9.53 5.43 -19.71
CA HIS A 654 -8.11 5.27 -20.02
C HIS A 654 -7.83 5.94 -21.36
N VAL A 655 -6.84 6.84 -21.42
CA VAL A 655 -6.45 7.52 -22.68
C VAL A 655 -5.00 7.26 -22.99
N LEU A 656 -4.75 6.82 -24.22
CA LEU A 656 -3.43 6.60 -24.78
C LEU A 656 -3.29 7.40 -26.09
N LYS A 657 -2.24 8.21 -26.20
CA LYS A 657 -1.84 8.89 -27.43
C LYS A 657 -0.33 8.85 -27.57
N GLU A 658 0.17 8.51 -28.76
CA GLU A 658 1.61 8.46 -29.02
C GLU A 658 2.25 9.86 -28.88
N GLY A 659 3.39 9.94 -28.19
CA GLY A 659 4.03 11.21 -27.84
C GLY A 659 3.37 11.96 -26.67
N TYR A 660 2.43 11.35 -25.93
CA TYR A 660 1.75 11.96 -24.78
C TYR A 660 1.65 11.00 -23.59
N SER A 661 1.45 11.54 -22.39
CA SER A 661 1.27 10.76 -21.16
C SER A 661 -0.03 9.95 -21.21
N THR A 662 0.05 8.64 -20.93
CA THR A 662 -1.13 7.83 -20.65
C THR A 662 -1.84 8.35 -19.39
N VAL A 663 -3.18 8.45 -19.43
CA VAL A 663 -4.01 8.89 -18.30
C VAL A 663 -5.03 7.81 -17.97
N ASP A 664 -5.02 7.34 -16.72
CA ASP A 664 -6.09 6.56 -16.09
C ASP A 664 -6.87 7.47 -15.15
N THR A 665 -8.21 7.45 -15.19
CA THR A 665 -9.02 8.15 -14.17
C THR A 665 -9.19 7.30 -12.91
N VAL A 666 -9.54 7.97 -11.81
CA VAL A 666 -10.16 7.33 -10.65
C VAL A 666 -11.48 6.65 -11.02
N ALA A 667 -12.05 5.89 -10.09
CA ALA A 667 -13.37 5.28 -10.25
C ALA A 667 -14.46 6.37 -10.29
N LEU A 668 -15.17 6.44 -11.41
CA LEU A 668 -16.26 7.37 -11.68
C LEU A 668 -17.58 6.63 -11.45
N ARG A 669 -18.36 7.04 -10.44
CA ARG A 669 -19.72 6.55 -10.23
C ARG A 669 -20.66 7.40 -11.08
N ILE A 670 -21.35 6.77 -12.03
CA ILE A 670 -22.21 7.42 -13.02
C ILE A 670 -23.67 7.11 -12.68
N GLU A 671 -24.47 8.18 -12.53
CA GLU A 671 -25.88 8.11 -12.14
C GLU A 671 -26.82 8.85 -13.12
N ASP A 672 -26.27 9.67 -14.01
CA ASP A 672 -26.94 10.44 -15.07
C ASP A 672 -26.87 9.78 -16.47
N ASN A 673 -26.44 8.51 -16.52
CA ASN A 673 -26.14 7.76 -17.74
C ASN A 673 -25.07 8.36 -18.69
N ILE A 674 -24.28 9.37 -18.29
CA ILE A 674 -23.35 10.08 -19.19
C ILE A 674 -21.89 9.97 -18.72
N VAL A 675 -20.96 9.78 -19.67
CA VAL A 675 -19.51 9.91 -19.43
C VAL A 675 -18.92 10.91 -20.42
N ASN A 676 -18.62 12.13 -19.96
CA ASN A 676 -18.17 13.26 -20.76
C ASN A 676 -17.10 14.14 -20.06
N ILE A 677 -16.30 13.55 -19.17
CA ILE A 677 -15.26 14.29 -18.43
C ILE A 677 -14.19 14.91 -19.34
N PRO A 678 -13.64 16.08 -19.01
CA PRO A 678 -12.45 16.63 -19.68
C PRO A 678 -11.17 15.96 -19.17
N LEU A 679 -10.21 15.72 -20.06
CA LEU A 679 -8.91 15.10 -19.76
C LEU A 679 -7.74 15.88 -20.39
N GLU A 680 -6.75 16.21 -19.56
CA GLU A 680 -5.51 16.86 -19.97
C GLU A 680 -4.39 15.82 -20.12
N LEU A 681 -3.74 15.77 -21.28
CA LEU A 681 -2.54 14.95 -21.51
C LEU A 681 -1.31 15.85 -21.59
N ILE A 682 -0.18 15.35 -21.11
CA ILE A 682 1.11 16.04 -21.11
C ILE A 682 1.94 15.52 -22.29
N THR A 683 2.54 16.43 -23.05
CA THR A 683 3.49 16.08 -24.12
C THR A 683 4.70 15.31 -23.56
N LEU A 684 4.97 14.12 -24.12
CA LEU A 684 6.20 13.38 -23.88
C LEU A 684 7.20 13.69 -25.00
N LEU A 685 8.42 14.02 -24.62
CA LEU A 685 9.51 14.21 -25.58
C LEU A 685 9.81 12.88 -26.31
N PRO A 686 10.11 12.92 -27.62
CA PRO A 686 10.52 11.73 -28.35
C PRO A 686 11.79 11.11 -27.73
N PRO A 687 11.97 9.79 -27.82
CA PRO A 687 13.18 9.13 -27.32
C PRO A 687 14.43 9.72 -27.99
N MET A 688 15.51 9.88 -27.22
CA MET A 688 16.77 10.53 -27.65
C MET A 688 17.42 9.98 -28.94
N GLY A 689 16.96 8.84 -29.46
CA GLY A 689 17.40 8.32 -30.76
C GLY A 689 16.95 9.14 -31.97
N GLU A 690 15.80 9.82 -31.91
CA GLU A 690 15.25 10.56 -33.06
C GLU A 690 15.66 12.03 -33.11
N MET A 691 15.98 12.65 -31.96
CA MET A 691 16.45 14.04 -31.86
C MET A 691 17.87 14.28 -32.44
N ILE A 692 18.44 13.31 -33.15
CA ILE A 692 19.82 13.36 -33.66
C ILE A 692 19.93 14.01 -35.04
N GLN A 693 18.83 14.19 -35.78
CA GLN A 693 18.89 14.80 -37.13
C GLN A 693 18.89 16.33 -37.14
N ASP A 694 18.19 17.01 -36.24
CA ASP A 694 18.11 18.48 -36.18
C ASP A 694 18.54 19.03 -34.80
N GLY A 695 19.79 19.50 -34.71
CA GLY A 695 20.29 20.54 -33.79
C GLY A 695 19.99 20.40 -32.28
N VAL A 696 21.01 20.07 -31.48
CA VAL A 696 20.94 20.05 -30.00
C VAL A 696 20.34 21.35 -29.43
N PRO A 697 19.19 21.31 -28.73
CA PRO A 697 18.55 22.50 -28.17
C PRO A 697 19.31 23.06 -26.96
N PRO A 698 19.18 24.37 -26.65
CA PRO A 698 19.92 25.01 -25.56
C PRO A 698 19.47 24.50 -24.17
N LEU A 699 20.46 24.42 -23.26
CA LEU A 699 20.34 23.80 -21.93
C LEU A 699 19.19 24.34 -21.06
N SER A 700 18.76 25.59 -21.28
CA SER A 700 17.66 26.23 -20.57
C SER A 700 16.32 25.48 -20.71
N ALA A 701 16.03 24.94 -21.89
CA ALA A 701 14.80 24.19 -22.14
C ALA A 701 14.75 22.90 -21.29
N VAL A 702 15.86 22.17 -21.25
CA VAL A 702 16.01 20.93 -20.47
C VAL A 702 15.85 21.21 -18.97
N THR A 703 16.37 22.34 -18.47
CA THR A 703 16.19 22.72 -17.06
C THR A 703 14.74 23.09 -16.71
N GLN A 704 13.98 23.73 -17.60
CA GLN A 704 12.55 24.00 -17.35
C GLN A 704 11.72 22.72 -17.34
N GLN A 705 11.97 21.80 -18.28
CA GLN A 705 11.29 20.50 -18.36
C GLN A 705 11.54 19.64 -17.11
N ALA A 706 12.78 19.59 -16.61
CA ALA A 706 13.13 18.86 -15.40
C ALA A 706 12.43 19.43 -14.14
N VAL A 707 12.26 20.75 -14.05
CA VAL A 707 11.52 21.39 -12.95
C VAL A 707 10.02 21.10 -13.06
N GLN A 708 9.41 21.28 -14.24
CA GLN A 708 7.97 21.05 -14.44
C GLN A 708 7.56 19.59 -14.18
N ALA A 709 8.33 18.62 -14.66
CA ALA A 709 8.08 17.20 -14.37
C ALA A 709 8.16 16.88 -12.87
N MET A 710 8.97 17.63 -12.11
CA MET A 710 9.15 17.43 -10.68
C MET A 710 8.01 18.03 -9.85
N THR A 711 7.48 19.20 -10.22
CA THR A 711 6.24 19.74 -9.59
C THR A 711 5.04 18.84 -9.88
N ILE A 712 4.92 18.28 -11.09
CA ILE A 712 3.79 17.41 -11.47
C ILE A 712 3.78 16.12 -10.64
N LEU A 713 4.93 15.45 -10.47
CA LEU A 713 5.05 14.26 -9.60
C LEU A 713 4.79 14.56 -8.11
N GLN A 714 4.98 15.81 -7.68
CA GLN A 714 4.70 16.24 -6.32
C GLN A 714 3.23 16.66 -6.10
N GLN A 715 2.47 16.83 -7.18
CA GLN A 715 1.07 17.28 -7.16
C GLN A 715 0.05 16.17 -7.45
N ASN A 716 0.44 15.01 -8.02
CA ASN A 716 -0.53 13.96 -8.35
C ASN A 716 0.03 12.53 -8.19
N PRO A 717 -0.20 11.86 -7.04
CA PRO A 717 0.38 10.54 -6.74
C PRO A 717 -0.32 9.37 -7.44
N GLY A 718 -1.43 9.59 -8.17
CA GLY A 718 -2.23 8.50 -8.77
C GLY A 718 -1.59 7.77 -9.96
N VAL A 719 -0.50 8.30 -10.54
CA VAL A 719 0.10 7.81 -11.80
C VAL A 719 1.04 6.61 -11.58
N ILE A 720 0.51 5.51 -11.02
CA ILE A 720 1.26 4.26 -10.73
C ILE A 720 0.56 3.04 -11.35
N SER A 721 0.36 3.05 -12.68
CA SER A 721 -0.25 1.92 -13.43
C SER A 721 0.70 1.21 -14.41
N VAL A 722 1.96 1.63 -14.56
CA VAL A 722 2.97 0.98 -15.45
C VAL A 722 3.90 0.04 -14.66
N SER A 723 3.31 -0.95 -13.98
CA SER A 723 4.05 -1.97 -13.19
C SER A 723 3.87 -3.41 -13.73
N ARG A 724 4.10 -3.58 -15.03
CA ARG A 724 4.42 -4.88 -15.62
C ARG A 724 5.59 -4.67 -16.58
N TYR A 725 6.62 -5.53 -16.50
CA TYR A 725 7.94 -5.42 -17.17
C TYR A 725 8.99 -4.43 -16.59
N ALA A 726 8.85 -3.96 -15.34
CA ALA A 726 9.75 -2.94 -14.75
C ALA A 726 10.67 -3.40 -13.58
N THR A 727 11.10 -4.67 -13.54
CA THR A 727 12.20 -5.10 -12.64
C THR A 727 13.51 -5.12 -13.44
N PRO A 728 14.56 -4.32 -13.11
CA PRO A 728 14.85 -3.74 -11.79
C PRO A 728 15.02 -2.20 -11.79
N VAL A 729 13.93 -1.43 -11.72
CA VAL A 729 13.99 0.07 -11.64
C VAL A 729 14.31 0.59 -10.23
N VAL A 730 14.26 -0.25 -9.19
CA VAL A 730 14.64 0.09 -7.79
C VAL A 730 16.06 0.65 -7.67
N ALA A 731 16.96 0.34 -8.61
CA ALA A 731 18.31 0.91 -8.67
C ALA A 731 18.37 2.35 -9.22
N VAL A 732 17.37 2.80 -9.99
CA VAL A 732 17.37 4.09 -10.70
C VAL A 732 16.67 5.19 -9.89
N ALA A 733 15.64 4.86 -9.12
CA ALA A 733 15.01 5.80 -8.18
C ALA A 733 16.02 6.32 -7.12
N ALA A 734 16.97 5.46 -6.71
CA ALA A 734 18.09 5.81 -5.85
C ALA A 734 19.19 6.65 -6.52
N ALA A 735 19.18 6.80 -7.85
CA ALA A 735 20.10 7.65 -8.60
C ALA A 735 19.48 9.03 -8.89
N ALA A 736 18.19 9.09 -9.23
CA ALA A 736 17.47 10.35 -9.49
C ALA A 736 17.46 11.29 -8.26
N THR A 737 17.22 10.73 -7.07
CA THR A 737 17.29 11.47 -5.79
C THR A 737 18.67 12.06 -5.49
N VAL A 738 19.76 11.46 -5.99
CA VAL A 738 21.11 12.02 -5.90
C VAL A 738 21.31 13.14 -6.93
N GLY A 739 20.73 13.03 -8.13
CA GLY A 739 20.78 14.06 -9.18
C GLY A 739 20.24 15.43 -8.75
N ILE A 740 19.11 15.45 -8.05
CA ILE A 740 18.44 16.68 -7.58
C ILE A 740 19.31 17.44 -6.57
N VAL A 741 20.01 16.69 -5.71
CA VAL A 741 20.98 17.21 -4.72
C VAL A 741 22.24 17.77 -5.38
N LEU A 742 22.57 17.34 -6.60
CA LEU A 742 23.80 17.75 -7.31
C LEU A 742 23.65 19.07 -8.08
N ALA A 743 22.46 19.41 -8.55
CA ALA A 743 22.22 20.63 -9.32
C ALA A 743 22.12 21.91 -8.44
N SER A 744 21.92 21.75 -7.13
CA SER A 744 21.42 22.82 -6.25
C SER A 744 22.41 23.31 -5.18
N LEU A 745 23.58 22.68 -5.01
CA LEU A 745 24.40 22.83 -3.80
C LEU A 745 25.83 23.33 -4.05
N ASN A 746 26.17 24.46 -3.42
CA ASN A 746 27.50 25.08 -3.38
C ASN A 746 28.53 24.27 -2.57
N GLY A 747 28.88 23.06 -3.02
CA GLY A 747 30.06 22.25 -2.64
C GLY A 747 30.08 21.65 -1.22
N LEU A 748 29.66 22.39 -0.19
CA LEU A 748 29.75 22.04 1.22
C LEU A 748 29.02 20.73 1.59
N PRO A 749 27.78 20.45 1.13
CA PRO A 749 27.08 19.21 1.48
C PRO A 749 27.77 17.94 0.95
N PHE A 750 28.58 18.04 -0.11
CA PHE A 750 29.36 16.89 -0.60
C PHE A 750 30.39 16.40 0.44
N LEU A 751 30.77 17.24 1.41
CA LEU A 751 31.61 16.82 2.54
C LEU A 751 30.92 15.78 3.44
N GLN A 752 29.59 15.70 3.50
CA GLN A 752 28.91 14.64 4.25
C GLN A 752 29.19 13.25 3.63
N TYR A 753 29.22 13.18 2.29
CA TYR A 753 29.57 11.95 1.56
C TYR A 753 31.08 11.62 1.59
N LEU A 754 31.92 12.49 2.15
CA LEU A 754 33.35 12.23 2.38
C LEU A 754 33.60 11.19 3.51
N PHE A 755 32.58 10.93 4.35
CA PHE A 755 32.73 10.15 5.58
C PHE A 755 32.20 8.70 5.54
N THR A 756 31.78 8.18 4.37
CA THR A 756 31.36 6.77 4.25
C THR A 756 32.54 5.79 4.32
N ALA A 757 33.71 6.13 3.76
CA ALA A 757 34.90 5.29 3.81
C ALA A 757 35.42 5.01 5.24
N PRO A 758 35.43 5.97 6.19
CA PRO A 758 35.62 5.72 7.62
C PRO A 758 34.76 4.61 8.25
N LEU A 759 33.56 4.31 7.72
CA LEU A 759 32.72 3.22 8.23
C LEU A 759 33.39 1.84 8.09
N LEU A 760 34.36 1.68 7.17
CA LEU A 760 35.18 0.46 7.07
C LEU A 760 36.07 0.21 8.30
N LEU A 761 36.25 1.21 9.17
CA LEU A 761 36.93 1.06 10.46
C LEU A 761 35.98 0.67 11.61
N TYR A 762 34.67 0.68 11.40
CA TYR A 762 33.70 0.26 12.41
C TYR A 762 33.87 -1.22 12.76
N LYS A 763 34.02 -1.53 14.05
CA LYS A 763 34.44 -2.87 14.54
C LYS A 763 35.70 -3.42 13.81
N ARG A 764 36.72 -2.59 13.55
CA ARG A 764 38.05 -3.01 13.08
C ARG A 764 38.68 -4.00 14.08
N ARG A 765 38.51 -5.30 13.84
CA ARG A 765 39.05 -6.38 14.67
C ARG A 765 40.59 -6.40 14.58
N ARG A 766 41.26 -6.43 15.73
CA ARG A 766 42.74 -6.59 15.82
C ARG A 766 43.11 -8.05 15.58
N ARG A 767 44.25 -8.31 14.93
CA ARG A 767 44.85 -9.66 14.89
C ARG A 767 45.31 -10.03 16.30
N LYS A 768 44.91 -11.21 16.80
CA LYS A 768 45.56 -11.84 17.95
C LYS A 768 46.93 -12.39 17.51
N GLN A 769 47.84 -12.55 18.46
CA GLN A 769 49.25 -12.93 18.25
C GLN A 769 49.46 -14.47 18.27
N TRP A 770 48.46 -15.23 18.70
CA TRP A 770 48.39 -16.69 18.78
C TRP A 770 47.32 -17.26 17.84
N GLY A 771 47.44 -18.55 17.53
CA GLY A 771 46.35 -19.31 16.92
C GLY A 771 45.40 -19.82 17.99
N VAL A 772 44.10 -19.89 17.68
CA VAL A 772 43.07 -20.51 18.53
C VAL A 772 42.49 -21.73 17.81
N VAL A 773 42.39 -22.85 18.51
CA VAL A 773 41.57 -24.02 18.16
C VAL A 773 40.18 -23.80 18.75
N TYR A 774 39.12 -23.89 17.94
CA TYR A 774 37.77 -23.54 18.38
C TYR A 774 36.67 -24.33 17.67
N ASP A 775 35.50 -24.41 18.30
CA ASP A 775 34.29 -25.07 17.77
C ASP A 775 33.72 -24.27 16.59
N SER A 776 33.67 -24.89 15.41
CA SER A 776 33.26 -24.23 14.16
C SER A 776 31.78 -23.82 14.11
N LEU A 777 30.94 -24.34 15.00
CA LEU A 777 29.53 -23.93 15.14
C LEU A 777 29.35 -22.94 16.30
N ARG A 778 29.77 -23.33 17.51
CA ARG A 778 29.56 -22.59 18.77
C ARG A 778 30.50 -21.38 18.92
N LYS A 779 31.62 -21.34 18.18
CA LYS A 779 32.69 -20.33 18.22
C LYS A 779 33.47 -20.25 19.55
N ILE A 780 33.21 -21.20 20.45
CA ILE A 780 33.87 -21.35 21.75
C ILE A 780 35.26 -21.97 21.53
N PRO A 781 36.34 -21.48 22.17
CA PRO A 781 37.65 -22.13 22.08
C PRO A 781 37.64 -23.55 22.68
N VAL A 782 38.37 -24.47 22.06
CA VAL A 782 38.44 -25.87 22.46
C VAL A 782 39.71 -26.11 23.27
N ASP A 783 39.53 -26.39 24.55
CA ASP A 783 40.62 -26.67 25.49
C ASP A 783 41.31 -28.01 25.21
N LEU A 784 42.52 -28.20 25.74
CA LEU A 784 43.24 -29.48 25.79
C LEU A 784 43.36 -30.21 24.43
N ALA A 785 43.23 -29.50 23.32
CA ALA A 785 43.37 -30.04 21.97
C ALA A 785 44.85 -30.19 21.62
N ILE A 786 45.22 -31.32 21.04
CA ILE A 786 46.61 -31.63 20.71
C ILE A 786 46.89 -31.09 19.30
N VAL A 787 47.64 -29.99 19.22
CA VAL A 787 48.13 -29.44 17.95
C VAL A 787 49.53 -29.98 17.67
N ARG A 788 49.73 -30.56 16.50
CA ARG A 788 51.00 -31.13 16.03
C ARG A 788 51.49 -30.35 14.82
N LEU A 789 52.72 -29.85 14.90
CA LEU A 789 53.46 -29.32 13.77
C LEU A 789 54.10 -30.48 13.01
N LEU A 790 53.73 -30.64 11.75
CA LEU A 790 54.26 -31.65 10.83
C LEU A 790 55.20 -31.00 9.81
N ASP A 791 56.27 -31.72 9.45
CA ASP A 791 57.04 -31.41 8.24
C ASP A 791 56.17 -31.59 6.98
N GLY A 792 56.22 -30.62 6.06
CA GLY A 792 55.31 -30.55 4.92
C GLY A 792 55.58 -31.56 3.80
N GLN A 793 56.70 -32.28 3.83
CA GLN A 793 57.01 -33.36 2.87
C GLN A 793 56.93 -34.75 3.50
N SER A 794 57.62 -34.97 4.62
CA SER A 794 57.65 -36.28 5.30
C SER A 794 56.45 -36.55 6.21
N MET A 795 55.59 -35.56 6.47
CA MET A 795 54.48 -35.60 7.44
C MET A 795 54.89 -36.00 8.87
N ARG A 796 56.20 -35.98 9.17
CA ARG A 796 56.76 -36.31 10.48
C ARG A 796 56.42 -35.21 11.49
N VAL A 797 55.98 -35.60 12.68
CA VAL A 797 55.79 -34.67 13.81
C VAL A 797 57.15 -34.06 14.22
N LEU A 798 57.23 -32.74 14.20
CA LEU A 798 58.40 -31.95 14.60
C LEU A 798 58.28 -31.40 16.02
N LYS A 799 57.09 -30.91 16.38
CA LYS A 799 56.74 -30.41 17.72
C LYS A 799 55.25 -30.62 17.97
N SER A 800 54.87 -30.85 19.22
CA SER A 800 53.48 -30.91 19.66
C SER A 800 53.24 -29.86 20.75
N GLN A 801 52.02 -29.34 20.84
CA GLN A 801 51.55 -28.48 21.92
C GLN A 801 50.10 -28.86 22.25
N VAL A 802 49.73 -28.75 23.53
CA VAL A 802 48.33 -28.89 23.99
C VAL A 802 47.76 -27.49 24.19
N THR A 803 46.52 -27.26 23.76
CA THR A 803 45.87 -25.95 23.96
C THR A 803 45.48 -25.71 25.42
N ASP A 804 45.51 -24.43 25.82
CA ASP A 804 45.03 -24.00 27.12
C ASP A 804 43.49 -23.95 27.20
N ASN A 805 42.95 -23.51 28.35
CA ASN A 805 41.52 -23.33 28.57
C ASN A 805 40.84 -22.25 27.68
N GLN A 806 41.58 -21.63 26.75
CA GLN A 806 41.10 -20.69 25.74
C GLN A 806 41.53 -21.13 24.34
N GLY A 807 41.85 -22.42 24.14
CA GLY A 807 42.14 -23.02 22.84
C GLY A 807 43.45 -22.56 22.19
N ARG A 808 44.36 -21.89 22.89
CA ARG A 808 45.50 -21.19 22.28
C ARG A 808 46.71 -22.08 22.03
N TYR A 809 47.42 -21.83 20.93
CA TYR A 809 48.70 -22.47 20.61
C TYR A 809 49.64 -21.53 19.80
N LEU A 810 50.93 -21.89 19.72
CA LEU A 810 51.96 -21.13 19.01
C LEU A 810 53.14 -22.00 18.56
N PHE A 811 53.50 -21.96 17.26
CA PHE A 811 54.76 -22.52 16.79
C PHE A 811 55.68 -21.46 16.17
N ILE A 812 56.95 -21.45 16.58
CA ILE A 812 58.03 -20.70 15.93
C ILE A 812 58.81 -21.70 15.08
N VAL A 813 58.99 -21.42 13.78
CA VAL A 813 59.55 -22.37 12.82
C VAL A 813 60.56 -21.72 11.86
N LYS A 814 61.51 -22.53 11.38
CA LYS A 814 62.53 -22.13 10.39
C LYS A 814 61.90 -21.98 8.99
N PRO A 815 62.63 -21.51 7.95
CA PRO A 815 62.11 -21.54 6.58
C PRO A 815 61.83 -22.99 6.17
N GLY A 816 60.68 -23.23 5.56
CA GLY A 816 60.23 -24.58 5.22
C GLY A 816 58.75 -24.65 4.89
N ASN A 817 58.30 -25.83 4.46
CA ASN A 817 56.89 -26.15 4.29
C ASN A 817 56.42 -26.96 5.50
N TYR A 818 55.28 -26.58 6.08
CA TYR A 818 54.73 -27.23 7.27
C TYR A 818 53.24 -27.55 7.09
N ARG A 819 52.72 -28.44 7.93
CA ARG A 819 51.28 -28.63 8.13
C ARG A 819 50.96 -28.67 9.62
N LEU A 820 49.73 -28.34 9.99
CA LEU A 820 49.22 -28.59 11.34
C LEU A 820 48.18 -29.72 11.30
N GLN A 821 48.26 -30.59 12.30
CA GLN A 821 47.23 -31.59 12.60
C GLN A 821 46.69 -31.31 14.00
N VAL A 822 45.37 -31.29 14.16
CA VAL A 822 44.71 -31.16 15.47
C VAL A 822 43.95 -32.46 15.79
N SER A 823 43.89 -32.81 17.07
CA SER A 823 43.11 -33.92 17.59
C SER A 823 42.55 -33.57 18.98
N LYS A 824 41.25 -33.81 19.15
CA LYS A 824 40.47 -33.68 20.39
C LYS A 824 39.26 -34.62 20.25
N ASP A 825 38.91 -35.32 21.31
CA ASP A 825 37.77 -36.26 21.29
C ASP A 825 36.44 -35.51 21.11
N GLY A 826 35.51 -36.10 20.35
CA GLY A 826 34.22 -35.48 19.99
C GLY A 826 34.29 -34.44 18.86
N PHE A 827 35.45 -34.20 18.26
CA PHE A 827 35.68 -33.22 17.21
C PHE A 827 36.39 -33.80 15.99
N THR A 828 36.10 -33.25 14.81
CA THR A 828 36.66 -33.65 13.52
C THR A 828 37.49 -32.53 12.88
N TYR A 829 38.51 -32.93 12.11
CA TYR A 829 39.47 -32.04 11.45
C TYR A 829 40.03 -32.69 10.16
N PRO A 830 40.16 -31.97 9.03
CA PRO A 830 39.78 -30.56 8.81
C PRO A 830 38.28 -30.28 8.91
N THR A 831 37.93 -29.02 9.17
CA THR A 831 36.55 -28.52 9.13
C THR A 831 35.97 -28.66 7.72
N SER A 832 34.79 -29.27 7.64
CA SER A 832 33.89 -29.29 6.50
C SER A 832 33.03 -28.03 6.44
N ILE A 833 32.53 -27.57 7.60
CA ILE A 833 31.55 -26.48 7.72
C ILE A 833 32.12 -25.13 7.25
N LEU A 834 33.43 -24.92 7.42
CA LEU A 834 34.11 -23.67 7.06
C LEU A 834 35.09 -23.83 5.88
N ALA A 835 35.01 -24.93 5.14
CA ALA A 835 35.94 -25.25 4.05
C ALA A 835 36.16 -24.07 3.08
N GLY A 836 37.43 -23.65 2.93
CA GLY A 836 37.84 -22.54 2.06
C GLY A 836 37.65 -21.13 2.62
N LEU A 837 36.95 -20.96 3.76
CA LEU A 837 36.70 -19.64 4.35
C LEU A 837 37.89 -19.15 5.18
N LYS A 838 38.62 -18.15 4.69
CA LYS A 838 39.79 -17.58 5.41
C LYS A 838 39.45 -16.73 6.65
N ARG A 839 38.17 -16.52 6.98
CA ARG A 839 37.69 -15.68 8.10
C ARG A 839 36.35 -16.17 8.62
N ASP A 840 36.16 -16.16 9.94
CA ASP A 840 34.93 -16.61 10.59
C ASP A 840 34.75 -15.93 11.97
N GLY A 841 33.65 -15.19 12.14
CA GLY A 841 33.37 -14.47 13.38
C GLY A 841 34.46 -13.47 13.78
N ASP A 842 35.06 -13.69 14.96
CA ASP A 842 36.22 -12.95 15.47
C ASP A 842 37.56 -13.56 15.02
N TYR A 843 37.55 -14.77 14.46
CA TYR A 843 38.74 -15.49 14.01
C TYR A 843 39.14 -15.12 12.58
N LEU A 844 40.44 -14.92 12.37
CA LEU A 844 41.04 -14.49 11.10
C LEU A 844 42.14 -15.46 10.68
N ASP A 845 42.43 -15.53 9.38
CA ASP A 845 43.44 -16.41 8.79
C ASP A 845 43.23 -17.87 9.23
N LEU A 846 42.03 -18.39 8.91
CA LEU A 846 41.62 -19.78 9.19
C LEU A 846 42.46 -20.81 8.41
N TYR A 847 42.67 -21.96 9.05
CA TYR A 847 43.49 -23.07 8.57
C TYR A 847 42.70 -24.38 8.46
N HIS A 848 42.91 -25.10 7.36
CA HIS A 848 42.12 -26.25 6.89
C HIS A 848 43.01 -27.43 6.45
N GLY A 849 44.28 -27.45 6.87
CA GLY A 849 45.26 -28.49 6.50
C GLY A 849 46.10 -28.21 5.24
N GLU A 850 45.96 -27.03 4.62
CA GLU A 850 46.79 -26.61 3.49
C GLU A 850 48.29 -26.55 3.85
N PRO A 851 49.23 -26.72 2.89
CA PRO A 851 50.65 -26.52 3.19
C PRO A 851 50.93 -25.06 3.56
N ILE A 852 51.56 -24.84 4.71
CA ILE A 852 52.04 -23.53 5.18
C ILE A 852 53.49 -23.36 4.72
N SER A 853 53.71 -22.58 3.66
CA SER A 853 55.05 -22.20 3.22
C SER A 853 55.57 -21.01 4.03
N VAL A 854 56.62 -21.24 4.81
CA VAL A 854 57.33 -20.23 5.60
C VAL A 854 58.60 -19.81 4.87
N VAL A 855 58.61 -18.58 4.36
CA VAL A 855 59.74 -17.99 3.60
C VAL A 855 60.72 -17.27 4.54
N GLU A 856 60.22 -16.61 5.57
CA GLU A 856 61.03 -15.92 6.58
C GLU A 856 61.56 -16.91 7.63
N ALA A 857 62.85 -16.82 7.99
CA ALA A 857 63.38 -17.63 9.07
C ALA A 857 62.82 -17.19 10.43
N ASP A 858 62.52 -18.19 11.28
CA ASP A 858 61.98 -18.03 12.63
C ASP A 858 60.62 -17.30 12.65
N ALA A 859 59.74 -17.65 11.70
CA ALA A 859 58.40 -17.12 11.60
C ALA A 859 57.40 -17.85 12.51
N VAL A 860 56.32 -17.15 12.85
CA VAL A 860 55.28 -17.64 13.75
C VAL A 860 54.12 -18.25 12.94
N ILE A 861 53.83 -19.54 13.20
CA ILE A 861 52.59 -20.19 12.80
C ILE A 861 51.59 -20.07 13.95
N ALA A 862 50.56 -19.24 13.70
CA ALA A 862 49.52 -18.82 14.65
C ALA A 862 48.15 -18.71 13.95
N ALA A 863 47.83 -19.65 13.07
CA ALA A 863 46.56 -19.65 12.34
C ALA A 863 45.40 -20.12 13.22
N ASN A 864 44.17 -19.67 12.97
CA ASN A 864 43.01 -20.15 13.73
C ASN A 864 42.51 -21.46 13.10
N ILE A 865 42.23 -22.48 13.93
CA ILE A 865 41.88 -23.83 13.46
C ILE A 865 40.46 -24.16 13.94
N PRO A 866 39.47 -24.17 13.04
CA PRO A 866 38.13 -24.62 13.40
C PRO A 866 38.09 -26.15 13.47
N LEU A 867 37.32 -26.66 14.44
CA LEU A 867 36.98 -28.07 14.59
C LEU A 867 35.47 -28.24 14.49
N ASP A 868 35.00 -29.20 13.70
CA ASP A 868 33.57 -29.51 13.59
C ASP A 868 33.19 -30.53 14.68
N PRO A 869 32.18 -30.26 15.53
CA PRO A 869 31.71 -31.25 16.51
C PRO A 869 31.06 -32.44 15.80
N ALA A 870 31.17 -33.63 16.39
CA ALA A 870 30.71 -34.87 15.76
C ALA A 870 29.17 -35.06 15.72
N ASP A 871 28.41 -34.33 16.54
CA ASP A 871 26.95 -34.46 16.64
C ASP A 871 26.20 -33.51 15.69
N GLU A 872 25.35 -34.06 14.82
CA GLU A 872 24.44 -33.28 13.97
C GLU A 872 23.30 -32.67 14.81
N GLY A 873 23.12 -31.33 14.75
CA GLY A 873 21.93 -30.70 15.35
C GLY A 873 21.96 -29.18 15.59
N VAL A 874 23.13 -28.54 15.69
CA VAL A 874 23.22 -27.13 16.11
C VAL A 874 23.14 -26.14 14.93
N LYS A 875 21.95 -25.60 14.67
CA LYS A 875 21.71 -24.54 13.67
C LYS A 875 22.44 -23.24 14.02
N THR A 876 23.03 -22.56 13.02
CA THR A 876 23.88 -21.36 13.21
C THR A 876 23.11 -20.16 13.81
N PRO A 877 23.59 -19.51 14.88
CA PRO A 877 22.91 -18.38 15.53
C PRO A 877 22.62 -17.17 14.61
N ALA A 878 21.41 -16.62 14.69
CA ALA A 878 20.93 -15.50 13.87
C ALA A 878 21.82 -14.24 13.96
N LYS A 879 22.40 -13.96 15.14
CA LYS A 879 23.34 -12.85 15.38
C LYS A 879 24.53 -12.84 14.40
N ILE A 880 24.99 -14.02 13.96
CA ILE A 880 26.10 -14.16 12.99
C ILE A 880 25.62 -13.80 11.56
N ARG A 881 24.37 -14.14 11.21
CA ARG A 881 23.75 -13.71 9.94
C ARG A 881 23.61 -12.18 9.91
N LEU A 882 23.21 -11.56 11.02
CA LEU A 882 23.08 -10.11 11.15
C LEU A 882 24.44 -9.37 11.06
N GLU A 883 25.49 -9.79 11.80
CA GLU A 883 26.82 -9.16 11.66
C GLU A 883 27.38 -9.29 10.23
N ARG A 884 27.08 -10.40 9.53
CA ARG A 884 27.46 -10.62 8.13
C ARG A 884 26.72 -9.68 7.19
N LEU A 885 25.43 -9.47 7.39
CA LEU A 885 24.59 -8.54 6.61
C LEU A 885 25.06 -7.10 6.81
N VAL A 886 25.18 -6.64 8.06
CA VAL A 886 25.64 -5.28 8.40
C VAL A 886 27.02 -4.99 7.81
N ARG A 887 27.96 -5.95 7.85
CA ARG A 887 29.29 -5.74 7.26
C ARG A 887 29.26 -5.70 5.73
N ARG A 888 28.43 -6.52 5.06
CA ARG A 888 28.23 -6.41 3.60
C ARG A 888 27.64 -5.05 3.23
N PHE A 889 26.62 -4.60 3.96
CA PHE A 889 26.01 -3.28 3.79
C PHE A 889 27.04 -2.15 3.93
N MET A 890 27.93 -2.19 4.93
CA MET A 890 28.99 -1.19 5.10
C MET A 890 29.99 -1.14 3.93
N TYR A 891 30.36 -2.29 3.33
CA TYR A 891 31.22 -2.28 2.14
C TYR A 891 30.48 -1.69 0.92
N VAL A 892 29.22 -2.04 0.70
CA VAL A 892 28.40 -1.46 -0.39
C VAL A 892 28.25 0.06 -0.20
N LEU A 893 27.91 0.51 1.01
CA LEU A 893 27.74 1.93 1.36
C LEU A 893 29.05 2.74 1.25
N SER A 894 30.20 2.11 1.45
CA SER A 894 31.51 2.74 1.19
C SER A 894 31.85 2.88 -0.30
N LEU A 895 31.22 2.06 -1.16
CA LEU A 895 31.44 2.06 -2.61
C LEU A 895 30.49 3.02 -3.34
N THR A 896 29.24 3.18 -2.86
CA THR A 896 28.26 4.09 -3.50
C THR A 896 28.74 5.53 -3.56
N GLY A 897 29.42 6.04 -2.51
CA GLY A 897 30.00 7.39 -2.52
C GLY A 897 31.06 7.60 -3.61
N LEU A 898 31.82 6.56 -3.96
CA LEU A 898 32.80 6.59 -5.05
C LEU A 898 32.10 6.50 -6.42
N ILE A 899 31.09 5.63 -6.57
CA ILE A 899 30.27 5.54 -7.79
C ILE A 899 29.59 6.88 -8.09
N VAL A 900 28.98 7.51 -7.09
CA VAL A 900 28.38 8.86 -7.22
C VAL A 900 29.42 9.88 -7.66
N ALA A 901 30.59 9.94 -7.01
CA ALA A 901 31.63 10.90 -7.39
C ALA A 901 32.11 10.73 -8.84
N PHE A 902 32.22 9.50 -9.35
CA PHE A 902 32.54 9.24 -10.76
C PHE A 902 31.40 9.61 -11.72
N MET A 903 30.14 9.29 -11.39
CA MET A 903 28.97 9.70 -12.18
C MET A 903 28.87 11.23 -12.28
N VAL A 904 29.13 11.94 -11.18
CA VAL A 904 29.17 13.41 -11.13
C VAL A 904 30.27 13.98 -12.00
N ALA A 905 31.48 13.42 -11.93
CA ALA A 905 32.59 13.85 -12.79
C ALA A 905 32.36 13.55 -14.28
N LEU A 906 31.54 12.55 -14.61
CA LEU A 906 31.16 12.19 -15.99
C LEU A 906 30.06 13.11 -16.55
N LEU A 907 29.03 13.42 -15.75
CA LEU A 907 27.91 14.26 -16.14
C LEU A 907 28.24 15.76 -16.12
N HIS A 908 29.06 16.19 -15.16
CA HIS A 908 29.51 17.57 -14.98
C HIS A 908 31.03 17.62 -14.79
N PRO A 909 31.82 17.50 -15.88
CA PRO A 909 33.28 17.50 -15.83
C PRO A 909 33.83 18.91 -15.52
N THR A 910 34.03 19.18 -14.23
CA THR A 910 34.70 20.38 -13.72
C THR A 910 35.98 19.98 -13.00
N ILE A 911 36.92 20.93 -12.83
CA ILE A 911 38.16 20.67 -12.10
C ILE A 911 37.85 20.18 -10.67
N TRP A 912 36.83 20.74 -10.02
CA TRP A 912 36.43 20.36 -8.66
C TRP A 912 35.80 18.97 -8.59
N THR A 913 34.90 18.60 -9.51
CA THR A 913 34.26 17.26 -9.50
C THR A 913 35.28 16.16 -9.77
N VAL A 914 36.25 16.39 -10.67
CA VAL A 914 37.38 15.48 -10.90
C VAL A 914 38.29 15.36 -9.67
N VAL A 915 38.67 16.49 -9.04
CA VAL A 915 39.49 16.51 -7.82
C VAL A 915 38.80 15.75 -6.68
N VAL A 916 37.49 15.93 -6.51
CA VAL A 916 36.69 15.21 -5.49
C VAL A 916 36.64 13.71 -5.76
N ALA A 917 36.47 13.26 -7.01
CA ALA A 917 36.51 11.84 -7.37
C ALA A 917 37.89 11.20 -7.08
N VAL A 918 38.99 11.94 -7.33
CA VAL A 918 40.35 11.51 -6.97
C VAL A 918 40.53 11.41 -5.45
N ILE A 919 40.08 12.41 -4.68
CA ILE A 919 40.16 12.41 -3.21
C ILE A 919 39.34 11.25 -2.60
N GLN A 920 38.14 10.99 -3.12
CA GLN A 920 37.32 9.84 -2.71
C GLN A 920 38.01 8.51 -3.02
N THR A 921 38.63 8.37 -4.20
CA THR A 921 39.38 7.17 -4.59
C THR A 921 40.58 6.91 -3.67
N LEU A 922 41.37 7.96 -3.37
CA LEU A 922 42.51 7.86 -2.46
C LEU A 922 42.06 7.53 -1.02
N SER A 923 40.98 8.17 -0.55
CA SER A 923 40.39 7.90 0.77
C SER A 923 39.88 6.46 0.87
N PHE A 924 39.15 5.96 -0.13
CA PHE A 924 38.68 4.58 -0.17
C PHE A 924 39.84 3.58 -0.10
N ILE A 925 40.88 3.75 -0.91
CA ILE A 925 42.09 2.91 -0.88
C ILE A 925 42.78 2.97 0.49
N PHE A 926 42.89 4.16 1.10
CA PHE A 926 43.47 4.37 2.42
C PHE A 926 42.67 3.66 3.53
N PHE A 927 41.35 3.83 3.56
CA PHE A 927 40.49 3.21 4.57
C PHE A 927 40.35 1.69 4.39
N VAL A 928 40.32 1.16 3.15
CA VAL A 928 40.42 -0.29 2.88
C VAL A 928 41.77 -0.83 3.38
N ARG A 929 42.88 -0.12 3.11
CA ARG A 929 44.22 -0.51 3.60
C ARG A 929 44.31 -0.47 5.12
N MET A 930 43.66 0.49 5.79
CA MET A 930 43.57 0.54 7.25
C MET A 930 42.63 -0.54 7.81
N ALA A 931 41.51 -0.86 7.17
CA ALA A 931 40.57 -1.89 7.63
C ALA A 931 41.23 -3.27 7.77
N ILE A 932 42.32 -3.52 7.01
CA ILE A 932 43.20 -4.67 7.21
C ILE A 932 44.11 -4.43 8.44
N PRO A 933 44.03 -5.25 9.50
CA PRO A 933 44.97 -5.18 10.62
C PRO A 933 46.36 -5.70 10.20
N ALA A 934 47.40 -4.95 10.58
CA ALA A 934 48.80 -5.37 10.44
C ALA A 934 49.11 -6.57 11.35
N ARG A 935 50.11 -7.39 10.99
CA ARG A 935 50.58 -8.51 11.82
C ARG A 935 51.35 -7.97 13.05
N PRO A 936 50.92 -8.27 14.29
CA PRO A 936 51.66 -7.89 15.48
C PRO A 936 52.92 -8.77 15.66
N THR A 937 54.03 -8.17 16.09
CA THR A 937 55.21 -8.88 16.59
C THR A 937 54.91 -9.46 17.98
N SER A 938 55.31 -10.71 18.24
CA SER A 938 54.89 -11.47 19.45
C SER A 938 56.04 -12.04 20.29
N TRP A 939 57.28 -11.66 19.99
CA TRP A 939 58.49 -12.16 20.64
C TRP A 939 59.29 -11.05 21.33
N GLY A 940 60.00 -11.41 22.40
CA GLY A 940 61.05 -10.59 23.01
C GLY A 940 62.43 -11.07 22.56
N ILE A 941 63.43 -10.21 22.59
CA ILE A 941 64.78 -10.45 22.09
C ILE A 941 65.81 -10.42 23.23
N VAL A 942 66.54 -11.51 23.42
CA VAL A 942 67.73 -11.57 24.27
C VAL A 942 68.96 -11.17 23.45
N TYR A 943 69.69 -10.14 23.89
CA TYR A 943 70.87 -9.59 23.19
C TYR A 943 72.05 -9.33 24.14
N ASP A 944 73.26 -9.15 23.60
CA ASP A 944 74.42 -8.67 24.35
C ASP A 944 74.27 -7.17 24.62
N GLN A 945 74.21 -6.79 25.89
CA GLN A 945 73.99 -5.41 26.37
C GLN A 945 75.01 -4.38 25.85
N LYS A 946 76.19 -4.82 25.40
CA LYS A 946 77.24 -3.93 24.85
C LYS A 946 77.25 -3.82 23.33
N THR A 947 76.91 -4.89 22.62
CA THR A 947 76.98 -4.91 21.15
C THR A 947 75.61 -4.86 20.47
N HIS A 948 74.52 -4.94 21.25
CA HIS A 948 73.13 -5.10 20.79
C HIS A 948 72.93 -6.26 19.80
N ARG A 949 73.85 -7.23 19.77
CA ARG A 949 73.74 -8.43 18.94
C ARG A 949 72.86 -9.47 19.62
N PRO A 950 71.92 -10.11 18.92
CA PRO A 950 71.08 -11.14 19.49
C PRO A 950 71.88 -12.37 19.93
N LEU A 951 71.39 -13.06 20.98
CA LEU A 951 72.05 -14.22 21.57
C LEU A 951 71.28 -15.52 21.28
N LEU A 952 71.81 -16.32 20.35
CA LEU A 952 71.32 -17.67 20.02
C LEU A 952 71.54 -18.66 21.18
N ASN A 953 70.56 -19.54 21.41
CA ASN A 953 70.58 -20.58 22.45
C ASN A 953 70.89 -20.02 23.85
N ALA A 954 70.32 -18.86 24.20
CA ALA A 954 70.12 -18.47 25.59
C ALA A 954 68.92 -19.24 26.14
N ILE A 955 69.03 -19.73 27.36
CA ILE A 955 67.95 -20.41 28.06
C ILE A 955 67.13 -19.32 28.74
N VAL A 956 65.86 -19.22 28.38
CA VAL A 956 64.89 -18.40 29.11
C VAL A 956 63.94 -19.32 29.85
N ARG A 957 63.64 -18.99 31.11
CA ARG A 957 62.65 -19.70 31.92
C ARG A 957 61.68 -18.71 32.53
N ILE A 958 60.41 -19.11 32.61
CA ILE A 958 59.35 -18.33 33.24
C ILE A 958 58.79 -19.08 34.45
N PHE A 959 58.58 -18.31 35.53
CA PHE A 959 58.23 -18.82 36.85
C PHE A 959 57.04 -18.08 37.43
N ASP A 960 56.25 -18.80 38.22
CA ASP A 960 55.28 -18.25 39.16
C ASP A 960 56.02 -17.68 40.40
N PRO A 961 55.85 -16.39 40.75
CA PRO A 961 56.56 -15.74 41.84
C PRO A 961 56.02 -16.08 43.24
N THR A 962 54.82 -16.64 43.32
CA THR A 962 54.12 -17.04 44.56
C THR A 962 54.60 -18.42 45.02
N TYR A 963 54.70 -19.36 44.07
CA TYR A 963 55.06 -20.76 44.35
C TYR A 963 56.49 -21.12 43.91
N ASN A 964 57.24 -20.17 43.37
CA ASN A 964 58.58 -20.36 42.77
C ASN A 964 58.59 -21.47 41.69
N LYS A 965 57.43 -21.69 41.04
CA LYS A 965 57.17 -22.85 40.18
C LYS A 965 57.61 -22.55 38.76
N LEU A 966 58.52 -23.35 38.22
CA LEU A 966 58.88 -23.33 36.80
C LEU A 966 57.66 -23.72 35.96
N LEU A 967 57.29 -22.88 34.99
CA LEU A 967 56.13 -23.10 34.11
C LEU A 967 56.58 -23.59 32.74
N GLU A 968 57.52 -22.89 32.10
CA GLU A 968 58.09 -23.28 30.81
C GLU A 968 59.58 -22.89 30.72
N THR A 969 60.33 -23.61 29.89
CA THR A 969 61.70 -23.28 29.47
C THR A 969 61.77 -23.25 27.95
N GLN A 970 62.29 -22.16 27.39
CA GLN A 970 62.55 -22.00 25.96
C GLN A 970 64.03 -21.71 25.70
N LEU A 971 64.48 -22.05 24.48
CA LEU A 971 65.78 -21.65 23.95
C LEU A 971 65.55 -20.57 22.90
N THR A 972 66.35 -19.50 22.94
CA THR A 972 66.26 -18.42 21.95
C THR A 972 66.73 -18.83 20.56
N ASP A 973 66.08 -18.29 19.54
CA ASP A 973 66.40 -18.54 18.12
C ASP A 973 67.71 -17.86 17.66
N SER A 974 68.00 -17.95 16.35
CA SER A 974 69.17 -17.33 15.72
C SER A 974 69.27 -15.81 15.89
N ARG A 975 68.16 -15.16 16.26
CA ARG A 975 67.99 -13.72 16.47
C ARG A 975 67.56 -13.40 17.91
N GLY A 976 67.86 -14.29 18.86
CA GLY A 976 67.64 -14.06 20.29
C GLY A 976 66.17 -14.13 20.74
N ARG A 977 65.24 -14.54 19.87
CA ARG A 977 63.80 -14.43 20.10
C ARG A 977 63.26 -15.54 20.98
N TYR A 978 62.30 -15.19 21.85
CA TYR A 978 61.50 -16.11 22.67
C TYR A 978 60.09 -15.53 22.92
N ALA A 979 59.13 -16.36 23.33
CA ALA A 979 57.78 -15.90 23.70
C ALA A 979 57.06 -16.92 24.59
N PHE A 980 56.75 -16.53 25.83
CA PHE A 980 55.88 -17.33 26.72
C PHE A 980 54.45 -16.81 26.68
N LEU A 981 53.48 -17.72 26.51
CA LEU A 981 52.06 -17.43 26.67
C LEU A 981 51.66 -17.78 28.10
N VAL A 982 51.23 -16.80 28.90
CA VAL A 982 50.96 -16.98 30.34
C VAL A 982 49.68 -16.26 30.77
N GLY A 983 49.07 -16.76 31.85
CA GLY A 983 47.79 -16.28 32.40
C GLY A 983 47.81 -14.81 32.87
N PRO A 984 46.67 -14.30 33.35
CA PRO A 984 46.63 -13.05 34.10
C PRO A 984 47.11 -13.30 35.54
N SER A 985 48.39 -13.01 35.80
CA SER A 985 49.07 -13.19 37.09
C SER A 985 50.38 -12.41 37.07
N ASP A 986 51.01 -12.20 38.23
CA ASP A 986 52.44 -11.88 38.25
C ASP A 986 53.27 -13.06 37.74
N TYR A 987 54.35 -12.75 37.04
CA TYR A 987 55.40 -13.69 36.65
C TYR A 987 56.79 -13.15 36.96
N TYR A 988 57.81 -14.00 36.86
CA TYR A 988 59.18 -13.54 36.67
C TYR A 988 59.92 -14.42 35.69
N THR A 989 61.00 -13.89 35.09
CA THR A 989 61.79 -14.61 34.09
C THR A 989 63.28 -14.58 34.40
N THR A 990 63.96 -15.68 34.12
CA THR A 990 65.42 -15.79 34.22
C THR A 990 66.05 -16.07 32.86
N TYR A 991 67.17 -15.40 32.59
CA TYR A 991 67.90 -15.44 31.33
C TYR A 991 69.32 -15.96 31.59
N GLU A 992 69.65 -17.10 31.02
CA GLU A 992 70.95 -17.79 31.21
C GLU A 992 71.62 -18.03 29.86
N LYS A 993 72.87 -17.61 29.72
CA LYS A 993 73.70 -17.92 28.56
C LYS A 993 75.13 -18.16 29.01
N ASP A 994 75.75 -19.23 28.52
CA ASP A 994 77.16 -19.51 28.79
C ASP A 994 78.06 -18.32 28.38
N GLY A 995 78.99 -17.95 29.25
CA GLY A 995 79.80 -16.73 29.14
C GLY A 995 79.11 -15.41 29.54
N TYR A 996 77.85 -15.41 30.00
CA TYR A 996 77.12 -14.22 30.44
C TYR A 996 76.66 -14.32 31.90
N ILE A 997 76.43 -13.16 32.52
CA ILE A 997 75.85 -13.04 33.86
C ILE A 997 74.36 -13.43 33.76
N LYS A 998 73.91 -14.36 34.60
CA LYS A 998 72.49 -14.69 34.73
C LYS A 998 71.70 -13.44 35.16
N LEU A 999 70.65 -13.12 34.43
CA LEU A 999 69.74 -12.01 34.76
C LEU A 999 68.37 -12.54 35.17
N GLU A 1000 67.76 -11.91 36.16
CA GLU A 1000 66.37 -12.13 36.56
C GLU A 1000 65.59 -10.83 36.40
N VAL A 1001 64.36 -10.94 35.86
CA VAL A 1001 63.43 -9.81 35.67
C VAL A 1001 62.15 -10.13 36.45
N ARG A 1002 61.96 -9.42 37.56
CA ARG A 1002 60.87 -9.58 38.54
C ARG A 1002 60.45 -8.22 39.13
N PRO A 1003 59.15 -7.98 39.41
CA PRO A 1003 57.99 -8.72 38.90
C PRO A 1003 57.69 -8.34 37.44
N ILE A 1004 56.95 -9.22 36.75
CA ILE A 1004 56.33 -8.96 35.46
C ILE A 1004 54.83 -9.10 35.66
N ASP A 1005 54.20 -7.97 35.98
CA ASP A 1005 52.76 -7.87 36.20
C ASP A 1005 52.01 -8.10 34.87
N ARG A 1006 51.01 -8.99 34.92
CA ARG A 1006 49.98 -9.23 33.89
C ARG A 1006 48.57 -9.30 34.48
N THR A 1007 48.39 -8.88 35.73
CA THR A 1007 47.08 -8.84 36.42
C THR A 1007 46.11 -7.82 35.81
N ASP A 1008 46.65 -6.82 35.09
CA ASP A 1008 45.90 -5.86 34.27
C ASP A 1008 45.24 -6.49 33.04
N THR A 1009 45.78 -7.59 32.52
CA THR A 1009 45.29 -8.24 31.30
C THR A 1009 44.06 -9.11 31.56
N LYS A 1010 42.93 -8.82 30.89
CA LYS A 1010 41.70 -9.65 30.99
C LYS A 1010 41.78 -10.99 30.25
N GLU A 1011 42.77 -11.16 29.38
CA GLU A 1011 43.10 -12.41 28.70
C GLU A 1011 44.58 -12.73 28.95
N ALA A 1012 44.92 -14.01 29.11
CA ALA A 1012 46.31 -14.47 29.14
C ALA A 1012 47.12 -13.87 27.96
N SER A 1013 48.34 -13.40 28.26
CA SER A 1013 49.13 -12.52 27.42
C SER A 1013 50.60 -12.98 27.34
N TYR A 1014 51.44 -12.25 26.61
CA TYR A 1014 52.85 -12.64 26.47
C TYR A 1014 53.76 -12.05 27.53
N VAL A 1015 54.73 -12.86 27.95
CA VAL A 1015 56.01 -12.37 28.44
C VAL A 1015 57.02 -12.51 27.31
N SER A 1016 57.30 -11.36 26.70
CA SER A 1016 58.07 -11.15 25.48
C SER A 1016 58.84 -9.83 25.62
N ILE A 1017 59.84 -9.81 26.50
CA ILE A 1017 60.59 -8.60 26.89
C ILE A 1017 61.93 -8.58 26.13
N ASP A 1018 62.35 -7.41 25.66
CA ASP A 1018 63.70 -7.24 25.10
C ASP A 1018 64.71 -7.07 26.23
N VAL A 1019 65.68 -7.98 26.34
CA VAL A 1019 66.56 -8.14 27.51
C VAL A 1019 68.03 -8.21 27.11
N GLY A 1020 68.81 -7.23 27.59
CA GLY A 1020 70.26 -7.22 27.44
C GLY A 1020 70.98 -8.03 28.51
N LEU A 1021 71.75 -9.05 28.12
CA LEU A 1021 72.66 -9.78 28.99
C LEU A 1021 74.05 -9.14 29.00
N ASN A 1022 74.61 -8.99 30.19
CA ASN A 1022 76.00 -8.58 30.37
C ASN A 1022 76.93 -9.79 30.28
N LYS A 1023 77.96 -9.72 29.43
CA LYS A 1023 78.99 -10.77 29.35
C LYS A 1023 79.81 -10.81 30.65
N ASN A 1024 80.20 -12.00 31.10
CA ASN A 1024 81.17 -12.17 32.18
C ASN A 1024 82.50 -11.48 31.79
N LYS A 1025 83.18 -10.88 32.77
CA LYS A 1025 84.50 -10.26 32.58
C LYS A 1025 85.59 -11.32 32.53
#